data_AF-A0AAV2H717-F1
#
_entry.id   AF-A0AAV2H717-F1
#
_cell.length_a   1.000
_cell.length_b   1.000
_cell.length_c   1.000
_cell.angle_alpha   90.00
_cell.angle_beta   90.00
_cell.angle_gamma   90.00
#
_symmetry.space_group_name_H-M   'P 1'
#
loop_
_entity.id
_entity.type
_entity.pdbx_description
1 polymer ?
#
loop_
_entity_poly.entity_id
_entity_poly.type
_entity_poly.pdbx_seq_one_letter_code
_entity_poly.pdbx_strand_id
1 'polypeptide(L)'
;MTVNIPGLVAVVVFYLAILIIGVVAGRKTSRSTSNESVLVADRSLGLFVSVFTVTATMVGGGYINGSAEHAAYNGVVWTQAPLGYCLSLIIGAFCFVPKMRRENYITMFDPFQLKYGRRVGAVLFIPQMLGDIFWAAAVLSALGATISIILDLDPTISIIVSAAVAIIYTFFGGLYSVAYTDVIQLFFIAIGLVIACPFSLTHPSVDLSTVAGTWLGNVKLSDMGSFIDVYLLCIMGGIPWQTLFQRSLACRTVGVAKWSAFIAGFFSLLLAIPPVLMGIAGSAADWNATDYDGPIPIPSNMRSFILPLTLNFLTPLPVAIIGIGAISAAVMSSADSCILSSSSVFAKNIYADIIRPQAANLRVDKLFQLNMSVNIPGIIAVVVFYLAILITGIVVGRRTSRSKTNEAVLLADRSFGLFISIFTLTATNVGGGYLLGTAESVAWSGILQTTAPLGYSIAYFLAAAFYAPKLRRGGYITMFDPFQLKYGKKMGAILFIPQLLSDLFWSAAILASLGVTIAIVLDIDSTLSIVASAAVAVIYTVLGGLYSVAYTDVIQLIFMVIGLVVAFPFSLSHPAVNLSRVADTWLGEVPTSTIGAYIDVILLCSLGGIPWQALYQRVLACKTVRIAILATIASGIASFLMSIPPALMGIAGAAADWNATSYEGPLPFPADMKMFILPLTLSYLTPGPVAIIGIGVVAAAVMSSSDSCILSTSSVICKNIYHDILRPQATERELKWVLRLTIIVVGVMGTLIAIFSTTIYGLFILCSDLMYVVLFPQLTLVLWMPTSNSYGCICGFAASFAVRVLSGEPVLRLPPVIKFPFFDQATQTQMFPFRTFAMLLGGAAIVVVSMATNAMFGDGKLSHSYDVLKSHRRRTIERRENKNVHPKSASNDLKEILNTETNI
;
A
#
# COMPACT_ATOMS: atom_id res chain seq x y z
N MET A 1 13.85 10.68 40.36
CA MET A 1 13.49 11.03 38.97
C MET A 1 14.45 12.09 38.44
N THR A 2 15.62 11.66 38.00
CA THR A 2 16.60 12.46 37.24
C THR A 2 17.12 11.55 36.15
N VAL A 3 16.72 11.80 34.90
CA VAL A 3 17.11 10.97 33.75
C VAL A 3 18.64 10.84 33.73
N ASN A 4 19.15 9.63 33.56
CA ASN A 4 20.59 9.37 33.50
C ASN A 4 21.17 9.92 32.19
N ILE A 5 21.46 11.23 32.14
CA ILE A 5 21.97 11.93 30.95
C ILE A 5 23.24 11.26 30.39
N PRO A 6 24.25 10.86 31.21
CA PRO A 6 25.38 10.08 30.72
C PRO A 6 24.98 8.76 30.04
N GLY A 7 24.05 8.01 30.65
CA GLY A 7 23.51 6.77 30.08
C GLY A 7 22.77 7.00 28.75
N LEU A 8 21.88 7.99 28.69
CA LEU A 8 21.17 8.38 27.46
C LEU A 8 22.13 8.78 26.33
N VAL A 9 23.14 9.61 26.62
CA VAL A 9 24.14 10.03 25.64
C VAL A 9 24.96 8.84 25.14
N ALA A 10 25.40 7.95 26.04
CA ALA A 10 26.14 6.74 25.65
C ALA A 10 25.30 5.80 24.79
N VAL A 11 24.02 5.57 25.14
CA VAL A 11 23.09 4.74 24.37
C VAL A 11 22.81 5.34 22.98
N VAL A 12 22.60 6.66 22.87
CA VAL A 12 22.41 7.33 21.58
C VAL A 12 23.68 7.27 20.72
N VAL A 13 24.86 7.51 21.30
CA VAL A 13 26.14 7.38 20.58
C VAL A 13 26.39 5.94 20.11
N PHE A 14 26.02 4.94 20.92
CA PHE A 14 26.12 3.53 20.58
C PHE A 14 25.20 3.14 19.40
N TYR A 15 23.92 3.54 19.45
CA TYR A 15 22.99 3.31 18.33
C TYR A 15 23.45 4.03 17.05
N LEU A 16 23.94 5.27 17.15
CA LEU A 16 24.49 5.99 16.00
C LEU A 16 25.76 5.33 15.45
N ALA A 17 26.64 4.79 16.30
CA ALA A 17 27.82 4.06 15.86
C ALA A 17 27.45 2.78 15.09
N ILE A 18 26.50 1.97 15.61
CA ILE A 18 26.01 0.78 14.90
C ILE A 18 25.33 1.16 13.58
N LEU A 19 24.47 2.18 13.56
CA LEU A 19 23.82 2.67 12.35
C LEU A 19 24.84 3.12 11.29
N ILE A 20 25.85 3.90 11.68
CA ILE A 20 26.91 4.37 10.78
C ILE A 20 27.72 3.20 10.23
N ILE A 21 28.13 2.26 11.08
CA ILE A 21 28.91 1.07 10.68
C ILE A 21 28.08 0.18 9.74
N GLY A 22 26.81 -0.06 10.07
CA GLY A 22 25.90 -0.86 9.24
C GLY A 22 25.64 -0.24 7.85
N VAL A 23 25.48 1.09 7.78
CA VAL A 23 25.34 1.81 6.50
C VAL A 23 26.66 1.80 5.71
N VAL A 24 27.82 1.94 6.37
CA VAL A 24 29.14 1.88 5.71
C VAL A 24 29.47 0.47 5.21
N ALA A 25 29.12 -0.58 5.97
CA ALA A 25 29.26 -1.97 5.55
C ALA A 25 28.33 -2.30 4.37
N GLY A 26 27.04 -1.91 4.44
CA GLY A 26 26.06 -2.09 3.36
C GLY A 26 26.49 -1.43 2.04
N ARG A 27 27.10 -0.23 2.10
CA ARG A 27 27.70 0.44 0.93
C ARG A 27 28.83 -0.36 0.26
N LYS A 28 29.48 -1.28 0.97
CA LYS A 28 30.52 -2.17 0.41
C LYS A 28 29.89 -3.39 -0.29
N THR A 29 28.79 -3.91 0.26
CA THR A 29 27.97 -4.98 -0.34
C THR A 29 27.30 -4.55 -1.64
N SER A 30 26.89 -3.28 -1.74
CA SER A 30 26.23 -2.64 -2.89
C SER A 30 27.02 -2.63 -4.23
N ARG A 31 28.10 -3.41 -4.34
CA ARG A 31 28.86 -3.67 -5.57
C ARG A 31 28.77 -5.12 -6.06
N SER A 32 28.24 -6.05 -5.26
CA SER A 32 27.84 -7.39 -5.74
C SER A 32 26.38 -7.35 -6.24
N THR A 33 25.98 -8.34 -7.05
CA THR A 33 24.69 -8.36 -7.77
C THR A 33 24.00 -9.74 -7.79
N SER A 34 24.40 -10.63 -6.88
CA SER A 34 23.96 -12.03 -6.77
C SER A 34 22.90 -12.23 -5.68
N ASN A 35 21.93 -13.14 -5.90
CA ASN A 35 20.95 -13.54 -4.89
C ASN A 35 21.61 -14.14 -3.63
N GLU A 36 22.75 -14.82 -3.79
CA GLU A 36 23.51 -15.34 -2.65
C GLU A 36 24.12 -14.21 -1.82
N SER A 37 24.34 -13.01 -2.38
CA SER A 37 24.96 -11.88 -1.66
C SER A 37 24.14 -11.38 -0.47
N VAL A 38 22.80 -11.41 -0.56
CA VAL A 38 21.88 -10.92 0.48
C VAL A 38 21.31 -12.04 1.35
N LEU A 39 21.00 -13.22 0.80
CA LEU A 39 20.53 -14.35 1.61
C LEU A 39 21.66 -15.13 2.31
N VAL A 40 22.85 -15.17 1.70
CA VAL A 40 23.92 -16.15 2.02
C VAL A 40 25.32 -15.52 1.96
N ALA A 41 25.44 -14.18 1.98
CA ALA A 41 26.69 -13.40 1.93
C ALA A 41 27.67 -13.81 0.80
N ASP A 42 27.18 -14.16 -0.40
CA ASP A 42 27.93 -14.72 -1.54
C ASP A 42 28.78 -15.95 -1.14
N ARG A 43 28.30 -16.67 -0.12
CA ARG A 43 28.99 -17.80 0.54
C ARG A 43 30.42 -17.45 0.94
N SER A 44 30.69 -16.17 1.20
CA SER A 44 32.04 -15.60 1.27
C SER A 44 32.58 -15.48 2.69
N LEU A 45 31.86 -15.92 3.72
CA LEU A 45 32.30 -15.81 5.11
C LEU A 45 33.45 -16.78 5.42
N GLY A 46 34.51 -16.22 6.01
CA GLY A 46 35.62 -16.98 6.61
C GLY A 46 35.28 -17.44 8.03
N LEU A 47 36.06 -18.39 8.56
CA LEU A 47 35.78 -19.05 9.85
C LEU A 47 35.58 -18.05 11.01
N PHE A 48 36.42 -17.03 11.12
CA PHE A 48 36.33 -16.02 12.19
C PHE A 48 34.96 -15.31 12.21
N VAL A 49 34.58 -14.66 11.10
CA VAL A 49 33.28 -13.98 10.99
C VAL A 49 32.11 -14.96 11.17
N SER A 50 32.27 -16.19 10.65
CA SER A 50 31.24 -17.25 10.74
C SER A 50 31.00 -17.72 12.18
N VAL A 51 32.05 -17.89 13.00
CA VAL A 51 31.92 -18.21 14.43
C VAL A 51 31.19 -17.09 15.16
N PHE A 52 31.63 -15.85 14.95
CA PHE A 52 31.09 -14.70 15.68
C PHE A 52 29.62 -14.43 15.34
N THR A 53 29.21 -14.49 14.07
CA THR A 53 27.81 -14.29 13.67
C THR A 53 26.87 -15.41 14.14
N VAL A 54 27.28 -16.68 14.05
CA VAL A 54 26.50 -17.81 14.60
C VAL A 54 26.37 -17.69 16.12
N THR A 55 27.44 -17.28 16.81
CA THR A 55 27.39 -17.07 18.27
C THR A 55 26.45 -15.91 18.63
N ALA A 56 26.58 -14.74 17.98
CA ALA A 56 25.76 -13.55 18.27
C ALA A 56 24.26 -13.80 18.07
N THR A 57 23.90 -14.54 17.02
CA THR A 57 22.51 -14.89 16.71
C THR A 57 21.88 -15.83 17.77
N MET A 58 22.70 -16.59 18.51
CA MET A 58 22.24 -17.53 19.56
C MET A 58 22.34 -16.93 20.96
N VAL A 59 23.36 -16.12 21.23
CA VAL A 59 23.60 -15.40 22.51
C VAL A 59 22.80 -14.09 22.50
N GLY A 60 21.48 -14.24 22.40
CA GLY A 60 20.54 -13.14 22.27
C GLY A 60 20.11 -12.50 23.59
N GLY A 61 19.45 -11.33 23.52
CA GLY A 61 18.98 -10.63 24.72
C GLY A 61 18.09 -11.49 25.64
N GLY A 62 17.20 -12.30 25.07
CA GLY A 62 16.38 -13.27 25.83
C GLY A 62 17.19 -14.43 26.44
N TYR A 63 18.24 -14.89 25.76
CA TYR A 63 19.17 -15.91 26.26
C TYR A 63 20.00 -15.38 27.44
N ILE A 64 20.53 -14.16 27.32
CA ILE A 64 21.34 -13.51 28.35
C ILE A 64 20.48 -13.19 29.60
N ASN A 65 19.36 -12.46 29.42
CA ASN A 65 18.50 -12.08 30.55
C ASN A 65 17.83 -13.31 31.20
N GLY A 66 17.32 -14.26 30.40
CA GLY A 66 16.68 -15.48 30.91
C GLY A 66 17.65 -16.43 31.63
N SER A 67 18.92 -16.49 31.21
CA SER A 67 19.95 -17.25 31.94
C SER A 67 20.25 -16.63 33.30
N ALA A 68 20.27 -15.30 33.41
CA ALA A 68 20.43 -14.60 34.68
C ALA A 68 19.19 -14.76 35.59
N GLU A 69 17.99 -14.68 35.02
CA GLU A 69 16.72 -14.87 35.74
C GLU A 69 16.60 -16.26 36.34
N HIS A 70 16.81 -17.32 35.55
CA HIS A 70 16.75 -18.68 36.06
C HIS A 70 17.91 -18.99 37.03
N ALA A 71 19.11 -18.42 36.83
CA ALA A 71 20.20 -18.54 37.82
C ALA A 71 19.81 -17.92 39.17
N ALA A 72 19.16 -16.76 39.17
CA ALA A 72 18.75 -16.03 40.37
C ALA A 72 17.60 -16.69 41.14
N TYR A 73 16.59 -17.25 40.44
CA TYR A 73 15.33 -17.68 41.07
C TYR A 73 15.04 -19.19 41.02
N ASN A 74 15.72 -19.94 40.15
CA ASN A 74 15.56 -21.40 40.01
C ASN A 74 16.86 -22.18 40.29
N GLY A 75 18.01 -21.52 40.22
CA GLY A 75 19.34 -22.09 40.35
C GLY A 75 19.91 -22.58 39.01
N VAL A 76 21.23 -22.72 38.94
CA VAL A 76 22.00 -22.99 37.71
C VAL A 76 21.57 -24.27 36.99
N VAL A 77 21.12 -25.32 37.69
CA VAL A 77 20.61 -26.54 37.05
C VAL A 77 19.38 -26.27 36.15
N TRP A 78 18.59 -25.23 36.46
CA TRP A 78 17.46 -24.79 35.62
C TRP A 78 17.85 -23.76 34.56
N THR A 79 19.12 -23.34 34.45
CA THR A 79 19.62 -22.57 33.28
C THR A 79 19.90 -23.53 32.12
N GLN A 80 18.83 -24.14 31.60
CA GLN A 80 18.92 -25.22 30.62
C GLN A 80 19.35 -24.71 29.22
N ALA A 81 18.99 -23.47 28.88
CA ALA A 81 19.22 -22.89 27.55
C ALA A 81 20.70 -22.86 27.11
N PRO A 82 21.69 -22.42 27.90
CA PRO A 82 23.10 -22.45 27.49
C PRO A 82 23.64 -23.83 27.11
N LEU A 83 23.38 -24.85 27.92
CA LEU A 83 23.80 -26.22 27.61
C LEU A 83 22.98 -26.82 26.46
N GLY A 84 21.66 -26.55 26.43
CA GLY A 84 20.77 -27.03 25.38
C GLY A 84 21.10 -26.48 23.99
N TYR A 85 21.31 -25.17 23.87
CA TYR A 85 21.68 -24.54 22.60
C TYR A 85 23.13 -24.85 22.20
N CYS A 86 24.07 -25.00 23.14
CA CYS A 86 25.41 -25.51 22.85
C CYS A 86 25.37 -26.91 22.21
N LEU A 87 24.59 -27.83 22.79
CA LEU A 87 24.40 -29.18 22.25
C LEU A 87 23.63 -29.17 20.91
N SER A 88 22.59 -28.34 20.76
CA SER A 88 21.91 -28.09 19.49
C SER A 88 22.90 -27.69 18.39
N LEU A 89 23.75 -26.69 18.65
CA LEU A 89 24.75 -26.20 17.70
C LEU A 89 25.77 -27.28 17.32
N ILE A 90 26.22 -28.09 18.28
CA ILE A 90 27.14 -29.22 18.04
C ILE A 90 26.47 -30.33 17.21
N ILE A 91 25.24 -30.74 17.54
CA ILE A 91 24.50 -31.77 16.79
C ILE A 91 24.17 -31.27 15.37
N GLY A 92 23.74 -30.01 15.25
CA GLY A 92 23.54 -29.30 13.99
C GLY A 92 24.81 -29.31 13.13
N ALA A 93 25.96 -28.93 13.71
CA ALA A 93 27.26 -28.87 13.05
C ALA A 93 27.75 -30.21 12.49
N PHE A 94 27.40 -31.34 13.09
CA PHE A 94 27.81 -32.67 12.62
C PHE A 94 26.76 -33.35 11.73
N CYS A 95 25.48 -33.27 12.06
CA CYS A 95 24.42 -34.06 11.41
C CYS A 95 23.73 -33.32 10.26
N PHE A 96 23.50 -32.02 10.39
CA PHE A 96 22.61 -31.26 9.48
C PHE A 96 23.39 -30.28 8.60
N VAL A 97 24.14 -29.35 9.21
CA VAL A 97 24.91 -28.30 8.50
C VAL A 97 25.81 -28.85 7.39
N PRO A 98 26.58 -29.95 7.57
CA PRO A 98 27.46 -30.45 6.51
C PRO A 98 26.69 -30.99 5.30
N LYS A 99 25.50 -31.55 5.53
CA LYS A 99 24.64 -32.07 4.47
C LYS A 99 23.99 -30.91 3.72
N MET A 100 23.36 -29.97 4.44
CA MET A 100 22.70 -28.82 3.80
C MET A 100 23.68 -27.94 3.02
N ARG A 101 24.92 -27.78 3.52
CA ARG A 101 25.97 -27.03 2.79
C ARG A 101 26.51 -27.77 1.56
N ARG A 102 26.52 -29.11 1.54
CA ARG A 102 26.93 -29.94 0.38
C ARG A 102 25.92 -29.89 -0.75
N GLU A 103 24.63 -30.06 -0.43
CA GLU A 103 23.54 -29.96 -1.42
C GLU A 103 23.30 -28.51 -1.89
N ASN A 104 24.08 -27.54 -1.39
CA ASN A 104 23.99 -26.12 -1.70
C ASN A 104 22.60 -25.51 -1.48
N TYR A 105 21.87 -25.99 -0.46
CA TYR A 105 20.62 -25.38 -0.02
C TYR A 105 20.83 -23.93 0.46
N ILE A 106 19.74 -23.18 0.49
CA ILE A 106 19.65 -21.76 0.81
C ILE A 106 18.81 -21.56 2.09
N THR A 107 17.82 -22.42 2.35
CA THR A 107 17.06 -22.40 3.61
C THR A 107 16.90 -23.79 4.24
N MET A 108 16.38 -23.80 5.46
CA MET A 108 15.97 -24.99 6.21
C MET A 108 14.84 -25.78 5.51
N PHE A 109 14.00 -25.12 4.71
CA PHE A 109 12.77 -25.69 4.12
C PHE A 109 12.98 -26.34 2.75
N ASP A 110 14.04 -26.00 2.01
CA ASP A 110 14.41 -26.58 0.72
C ASP A 110 14.29 -28.13 0.68
N PRO A 111 14.89 -28.92 1.61
CA PRO A 111 14.76 -30.37 1.60
C PRO A 111 13.34 -30.90 1.88
N PHE A 112 12.51 -30.14 2.60
CA PHE A 112 11.11 -30.52 2.83
C PHE A 112 10.26 -30.29 1.58
N GLN A 113 10.49 -29.20 0.86
CA GLN A 113 9.77 -28.87 -0.37
C GLN A 113 10.14 -29.80 -1.53
N LEU A 114 11.43 -30.17 -1.65
CA LEU A 114 11.89 -31.18 -2.60
C LEU A 114 11.29 -32.57 -2.35
N LYS A 115 11.05 -32.94 -1.08
CA LYS A 115 10.60 -34.30 -0.72
C LYS A 115 9.07 -34.45 -0.60
N TYR A 116 8.39 -33.48 -0.02
CA TYR A 116 6.94 -33.54 0.27
C TYR A 116 6.10 -32.61 -0.63
N GLY A 117 6.75 -31.92 -1.58
CA GLY A 117 6.12 -30.95 -2.45
C GLY A 117 5.99 -29.57 -1.80
N ARG A 118 6.10 -28.53 -2.62
CA ARG A 118 6.24 -27.13 -2.17
C ARG A 118 5.12 -26.69 -1.22
N ARG A 119 3.87 -27.07 -1.51
CA ARG A 119 2.67 -26.77 -0.69
C ARG A 119 2.79 -27.23 0.77
N VAL A 120 3.41 -28.38 1.02
CA VAL A 120 3.62 -28.88 2.40
C VAL A 120 4.64 -28.02 3.14
N GLY A 121 5.72 -27.60 2.46
CA GLY A 121 6.68 -26.66 3.02
C GLY A 121 6.08 -25.30 3.40
N ALA A 122 5.07 -24.80 2.66
CA ALA A 122 4.36 -23.59 3.06
C ALA A 122 3.53 -23.75 4.35
N VAL A 123 2.89 -24.91 4.54
CA VAL A 123 2.19 -25.18 5.81
C VAL A 123 3.20 -25.28 6.96
N LEU A 124 4.38 -25.86 6.72
CA LEU A 124 5.46 -25.97 7.72
C LEU A 124 6.16 -24.63 8.03
N PHE A 125 6.06 -23.61 7.16
CA PHE A 125 6.55 -22.26 7.46
C PHE A 125 5.70 -21.53 8.49
N ILE A 126 4.38 -21.77 8.55
CA ILE A 126 3.48 -21.03 9.46
C ILE A 126 3.91 -21.17 10.94
N PRO A 127 4.23 -22.38 11.46
CA PRO A 127 4.80 -22.52 12.81
C PRO A 127 6.13 -21.79 13.02
N GLN A 128 7.05 -21.80 12.04
CA GLN A 128 8.34 -21.10 12.16
C GLN A 128 8.15 -19.58 12.21
N MET A 129 7.29 -19.04 11.34
CA MET A 129 6.97 -17.61 11.32
C MET A 129 6.35 -17.15 12.64
N LEU A 130 5.45 -17.94 13.22
CA LEU A 130 4.89 -17.66 14.54
C LEU A 130 5.97 -17.73 15.65
N GLY A 131 6.88 -18.71 15.58
CA GLY A 131 8.02 -18.83 16.50
C GLY A 131 8.96 -17.61 16.45
N ASP A 132 9.37 -17.18 15.26
CA ASP A 132 10.21 -15.98 15.05
C ASP A 132 9.47 -14.70 15.50
N ILE A 133 8.15 -14.58 15.29
CA ILE A 133 7.34 -13.46 15.79
C ILE A 133 7.31 -13.42 17.32
N PHE A 134 7.05 -14.55 17.99
CA PHE A 134 7.04 -14.61 19.45
C PHE A 134 8.41 -14.37 20.06
N TRP A 135 9.49 -14.88 19.44
CA TRP A 135 10.86 -14.62 19.88
C TRP A 135 11.25 -13.16 19.68
N ALA A 136 10.92 -12.55 18.54
CA ALA A 136 11.15 -11.13 18.30
C ALA A 136 10.40 -10.24 19.32
N ALA A 137 9.17 -10.60 19.69
CA ALA A 137 8.41 -9.90 20.73
C ALA A 137 9.07 -10.02 22.12
N ALA A 138 9.52 -11.21 22.51
CA ALA A 138 10.23 -11.43 23.77
C ALA A 138 11.57 -10.67 23.82
N VAL A 139 12.33 -10.69 22.72
CA VAL A 139 13.59 -9.96 22.56
C VAL A 139 13.39 -8.44 22.63
N LEU A 140 12.42 -7.88 21.91
CA LEU A 140 12.09 -6.45 21.98
C LEU A 140 11.57 -6.03 23.36
N SER A 141 10.82 -6.91 24.05
CA SER A 141 10.43 -6.70 25.45
C SER A 141 11.65 -6.62 26.37
N ALA A 142 12.67 -7.46 26.19
CA ALA A 142 13.91 -7.42 26.97
C ALA A 142 14.70 -6.11 26.75
N LEU A 143 14.70 -5.55 25.54
CA LEU A 143 15.31 -4.23 25.29
C LEU A 143 14.50 -3.09 25.89
N GLY A 144 13.18 -3.11 25.74
CA GLY A 144 12.31 -2.11 26.34
C GLY A 144 12.41 -2.09 27.87
N ALA A 145 12.51 -3.26 28.50
CA ALA A 145 12.79 -3.41 29.93
C ALA A 145 14.14 -2.78 30.33
N THR A 146 15.17 -3.00 29.52
CA THR A 146 16.52 -2.44 29.73
C THR A 146 16.52 -0.91 29.58
N ILE A 147 15.91 -0.37 28.52
CA ILE A 147 15.83 1.08 28.26
C ILE A 147 14.98 1.80 29.31
N SER A 148 13.88 1.18 29.76
CA SER A 148 13.01 1.70 30.82
C SER A 148 13.79 2.01 32.11
N ILE A 149 14.69 1.10 32.54
CA ILE A 149 15.53 1.28 33.74
C ILE A 149 16.55 2.42 33.57
N ILE A 150 17.18 2.59 32.40
CA ILE A 150 18.18 3.66 32.20
C ILE A 150 17.53 5.04 32.17
N LEU A 151 16.37 5.15 31.52
CA LEU A 151 15.78 6.42 31.11
C LEU A 151 14.62 6.88 32.00
N ASP A 152 14.20 6.07 32.99
CA ASP A 152 13.02 6.34 33.83
C ASP A 152 11.75 6.50 32.96
N LEU A 153 11.64 5.66 31.93
CA LEU A 153 10.59 5.70 30.89
C LEU A 153 9.62 4.53 30.99
N ASP A 154 8.38 4.77 30.57
CA ASP A 154 7.36 3.72 30.40
C ASP A 154 7.89 2.54 29.54
N PRO A 155 7.71 1.28 29.98
CA PRO A 155 8.16 0.11 29.23
C PRO A 155 7.57 0.01 27.81
N THR A 156 6.30 0.42 27.61
CA THR A 156 5.63 0.36 26.31
C THR A 156 6.29 1.32 25.31
N ILE A 157 6.57 2.56 25.75
CA ILE A 157 7.28 3.56 24.94
C ILE A 157 8.69 3.07 24.63
N SER A 158 9.37 2.49 25.63
CA SER A 158 10.70 1.91 25.48
C SER A 158 10.74 0.76 24.45
N ILE A 159 9.73 -0.13 24.44
CA ILE A 159 9.56 -1.18 23.41
C ILE A 159 9.32 -0.58 22.03
N ILE A 160 8.44 0.41 21.90
CA ILE A 160 8.09 1.02 20.59
C ILE A 160 9.31 1.73 19.98
N VAL A 161 10.08 2.48 20.78
CA VAL A 161 11.32 3.12 20.31
C VAL A 161 12.37 2.07 19.93
N SER A 162 12.51 1.00 20.71
CA SER A 162 13.40 -0.13 20.40
C SER A 162 13.05 -0.77 19.06
N ALA A 163 11.78 -1.08 18.84
CA ALA A 163 11.28 -1.68 17.60
C ALA A 163 11.49 -0.75 16.39
N ALA A 164 11.23 0.55 16.55
CA ALA A 164 11.46 1.54 15.50
C ALA A 164 12.94 1.63 15.11
N VAL A 165 13.86 1.67 16.08
CA VAL A 165 15.31 1.69 15.81
C VAL A 165 15.76 0.39 15.13
N ALA A 166 15.36 -0.77 15.66
CA ALA A 166 15.66 -2.08 15.09
C ALA A 166 15.22 -2.17 13.62
N ILE A 167 13.94 -1.88 13.34
CA ILE A 167 13.42 -1.87 11.96
C ILE A 167 14.22 -0.91 11.09
N ILE A 168 14.55 0.30 11.56
CA ILE A 168 15.23 1.33 10.75
C ILE A 168 16.65 0.94 10.34
N TYR A 169 17.56 0.57 11.24
CA TYR A 169 18.96 0.31 10.80
C TYR A 169 19.05 -1.01 10.01
N THR A 170 18.29 -2.01 10.42
CA THR A 170 18.22 -3.33 9.79
C THR A 170 17.64 -3.19 8.39
N PHE A 171 16.58 -2.38 8.21
CA PHE A 171 16.08 -1.99 6.89
C PHE A 171 17.20 -1.61 5.92
N PHE A 172 18.30 -0.95 6.30
CA PHE A 172 19.41 -0.58 5.40
C PHE A 172 20.58 -1.59 5.29
N GLY A 173 20.57 -2.69 6.06
CA GLY A 173 21.75 -3.56 6.27
C GLY A 173 21.93 -4.74 5.31
N GLY A 174 21.06 -5.75 5.38
CA GLY A 174 21.23 -7.06 4.73
C GLY A 174 22.28 -7.97 5.41
N LEU A 175 22.25 -9.29 5.15
CA LEU A 175 23.06 -10.28 5.88
C LEU A 175 24.56 -9.95 5.96
N TYR A 176 25.18 -9.43 4.90
CA TYR A 176 26.60 -9.08 4.95
C TYR A 176 26.88 -7.94 5.93
N SER A 177 25.99 -6.94 6.04
CA SER A 177 26.14 -5.87 7.03
C SER A 177 25.88 -6.41 8.44
N VAL A 178 24.80 -7.16 8.62
CA VAL A 178 24.44 -7.78 9.91
C VAL A 178 25.58 -8.69 10.41
N ALA A 179 26.19 -9.52 9.57
CA ALA A 179 27.31 -10.38 9.95
C ALA A 179 28.56 -9.62 10.42
N TYR A 180 28.74 -8.35 10.02
CA TYR A 180 29.82 -7.50 10.52
C TYR A 180 29.42 -6.66 11.75
N THR A 181 28.14 -6.27 11.89
CA THR A 181 27.66 -5.72 13.17
C THR A 181 27.64 -6.79 14.26
N ASP A 182 27.29 -8.04 13.94
CA ASP A 182 27.30 -9.18 14.87
C ASP A 182 28.69 -9.39 15.51
N VAL A 183 29.78 -9.27 14.74
CA VAL A 183 31.15 -9.39 15.26
C VAL A 183 31.45 -8.32 16.29
N ILE A 184 30.98 -7.09 16.04
CA ILE A 184 31.17 -5.93 16.92
C ILE A 184 30.26 -6.03 18.15
N GLN A 185 29.00 -6.41 17.95
CA GLN A 185 28.01 -6.66 19.00
C GLN A 185 28.48 -7.77 19.94
N LEU A 186 29.01 -8.89 19.43
CA LEU A 186 29.58 -9.96 20.25
C LEU A 186 30.82 -9.52 21.04
N PHE A 187 31.66 -8.66 20.45
CA PHE A 187 32.81 -8.08 21.15
C PHE A 187 32.36 -7.16 22.30
N PHE A 188 31.32 -6.34 22.10
CA PHE A 188 30.69 -5.57 23.18
C PHE A 188 30.04 -6.46 24.23
N ILE A 189 29.30 -7.52 23.84
CA ILE A 189 28.68 -8.49 24.78
C ILE A 189 29.74 -9.15 25.65
N ALA A 190 30.80 -9.68 25.04
CA ALA A 190 31.88 -10.35 25.73
C ALA A 190 32.58 -9.41 26.71
N ILE A 191 33.01 -8.22 26.26
CA ILE A 191 33.74 -7.27 27.11
C ILE A 191 32.85 -6.66 28.18
N GLY A 192 31.64 -6.23 27.83
CA GLY A 192 30.73 -5.56 28.77
C GLY A 192 30.30 -6.45 29.92
N LEU A 193 29.93 -7.70 29.64
CA LEU A 193 29.49 -8.62 30.70
C LEU A 193 30.68 -9.22 31.47
N VAL A 194 31.83 -9.51 30.82
CA VAL A 194 33.02 -9.99 31.55
C VAL A 194 33.64 -8.90 32.43
N ILE A 195 33.56 -7.61 32.06
CA ILE A 195 33.97 -6.51 32.95
C ILE A 195 32.93 -6.31 34.07
N ALA A 196 31.62 -6.38 33.79
CA ALA A 196 30.59 -6.18 34.81
C ALA A 196 30.54 -7.28 35.88
N CYS A 197 30.77 -8.54 35.49
CA CYS A 197 30.73 -9.70 36.37
C CYS A 197 31.55 -9.56 37.67
N PRO A 198 32.87 -9.27 37.65
CA PRO A 198 33.67 -9.14 38.88
C PRO A 198 33.16 -8.01 39.78
N PHE A 199 32.81 -6.84 39.24
CA PHE A 199 32.27 -5.74 40.05
C PHE A 199 30.99 -6.13 40.79
N SER A 200 30.07 -6.85 40.13
CA SER A 200 28.84 -7.33 40.77
C SER A 200 29.07 -8.40 41.84
N LEU A 201 30.09 -9.26 41.67
CA LEU A 201 30.44 -10.32 42.64
C LEU A 201 31.24 -9.80 43.84
N THR A 202 31.94 -8.67 43.69
CA THR A 202 32.69 -8.01 44.78
C THR A 202 31.95 -6.80 45.36
N HIS A 203 30.67 -6.63 45.07
CA HIS A 203 29.89 -5.50 45.57
C HIS A 203 29.63 -5.67 47.08
N PRO A 204 29.79 -4.63 47.94
CA PRO A 204 29.65 -4.78 49.40
C PRO A 204 28.29 -5.33 49.86
N SER A 205 27.22 -5.08 49.09
CA SER A 205 25.86 -5.56 49.37
C SER A 205 25.59 -7.00 48.92
N VAL A 206 26.58 -7.73 48.38
CA VAL A 206 26.45 -9.10 47.85
C VAL A 206 27.21 -10.09 48.71
N ASP A 207 26.50 -11.02 49.37
CA ASP A 207 27.12 -12.12 50.11
C ASP A 207 26.76 -13.48 49.50
N LEU A 208 27.73 -14.07 48.79
CA LEU A 208 27.64 -15.39 48.19
C LEU A 208 27.42 -16.52 49.20
N SER A 209 27.67 -16.31 50.50
CA SER A 209 27.38 -17.29 51.55
C SER A 209 25.88 -17.56 51.68
N THR A 210 25.04 -16.54 51.49
CA THR A 210 23.58 -16.63 51.60
C THR A 210 22.95 -17.61 50.60
N VAL A 211 23.54 -17.71 49.40
CA VAL A 211 23.07 -18.56 48.30
C VAL A 211 23.87 -19.86 48.17
N ALA A 212 24.90 -20.10 48.98
CA ALA A 212 25.86 -21.19 48.79
C ALA A 212 25.25 -22.61 48.79
N GLY A 213 24.09 -22.80 49.43
CA GLY A 213 23.32 -24.05 49.43
C GLY A 213 22.20 -24.14 48.37
N THR A 214 21.87 -23.05 47.68
CA THR A 214 20.68 -22.93 46.80
C THR A 214 21.02 -22.55 45.36
N TRP A 215 22.13 -21.86 45.11
CA TRP A 215 22.54 -21.36 43.77
C TRP A 215 22.59 -22.44 42.69
N LEU A 216 22.93 -23.69 43.05
CA LEU A 216 22.97 -24.79 42.09
C LEU A 216 21.55 -25.21 41.63
N GLY A 217 20.53 -25.04 42.47
CA GLY A 217 19.18 -25.55 42.24
C GLY A 217 19.05 -27.05 42.47
N ASN A 218 17.80 -27.54 42.47
CA ASN A 218 17.46 -28.96 42.57
C ASN A 218 16.30 -29.29 41.61
N VAL A 219 16.28 -30.50 41.07
CA VAL A 219 15.17 -31.02 40.23
C VAL A 219 14.39 -32.05 41.04
N LYS A 220 13.10 -31.80 41.29
CA LYS A 220 12.23 -32.76 41.98
C LYS A 220 11.83 -33.89 41.04
N LEU A 221 11.56 -35.07 41.59
CA LEU A 221 11.15 -36.23 40.78
C LEU A 221 9.81 -36.01 40.05
N SER A 222 8.92 -35.17 40.59
CA SER A 222 7.69 -34.70 39.94
C SER A 222 7.95 -33.87 38.68
N ASP A 223 8.99 -33.05 38.73
CA ASP A 223 9.27 -32.00 37.74
C ASP A 223 10.24 -32.51 36.66
N MET A 224 10.85 -33.68 36.90
CA MET A 224 11.82 -34.36 36.04
C MET A 224 11.33 -34.55 34.59
N GLY A 225 10.03 -34.81 34.40
CA GLY A 225 9.42 -34.89 33.06
C GLY A 225 9.52 -33.57 32.30
N SER A 226 9.13 -32.47 32.95
CA SER A 226 9.25 -31.12 32.38
C SER A 226 10.70 -30.69 32.19
N PHE A 227 11.58 -31.06 33.12
CA PHE A 227 13.02 -30.78 33.03
C PHE A 227 13.65 -31.45 31.80
N ILE A 228 13.35 -32.73 31.56
CA ILE A 228 13.82 -33.45 30.37
C ILE A 228 13.20 -32.89 29.10
N ASP A 229 11.89 -32.59 29.10
CA ASP A 229 11.19 -32.03 27.94
C ASP A 229 11.75 -30.66 27.52
N VAL A 230 11.98 -29.74 28.46
CA VAL A 230 12.60 -28.43 28.17
C VAL A 230 14.05 -28.59 27.68
N TYR A 231 14.82 -29.55 28.19
CA TYR A 231 16.14 -29.85 27.62
C TYR A 231 16.05 -30.37 26.19
N LEU A 232 15.13 -31.30 25.90
CA LEU A 232 14.90 -31.81 24.56
C LEU A 232 14.37 -30.72 23.62
N LEU A 233 13.57 -29.77 24.11
CA LEU A 233 13.13 -28.59 23.38
C LEU A 233 14.30 -27.67 23.00
N CYS A 234 15.19 -27.34 23.94
CA CYS A 234 16.37 -26.52 23.63
C CYS A 234 17.36 -27.24 22.70
N ILE A 235 17.56 -28.55 22.86
CA ILE A 235 18.51 -29.33 22.06
C ILE A 235 17.96 -29.65 20.67
N MET A 236 16.75 -30.17 20.56
CA MET A 236 16.15 -30.66 19.30
C MET A 236 15.30 -29.61 18.60
N GLY A 237 14.63 -28.72 19.35
CA GLY A 237 13.93 -27.54 18.82
C GLY A 237 14.87 -26.37 18.51
N GLY A 238 16.08 -26.35 19.07
CA GLY A 238 17.14 -25.42 18.68
C GLY A 238 17.73 -25.70 17.29
N ILE A 239 17.76 -26.96 16.84
CA ILE A 239 18.31 -27.36 15.54
C ILE A 239 17.52 -26.81 14.34
N PRO A 240 16.17 -26.89 14.26
CA PRO A 240 15.41 -26.45 13.10
C PRO A 240 15.38 -24.93 12.86
N TRP A 241 15.98 -24.09 13.73
CA TRP A 241 15.95 -22.65 13.52
C TRP A 241 16.70 -22.24 12.24
N GLN A 242 15.97 -21.58 11.33
CA GLN A 242 16.48 -21.09 10.05
C GLN A 242 17.74 -20.22 10.21
N THR A 243 17.84 -19.45 11.30
CA THR A 243 19.00 -18.59 11.62
C THR A 243 20.33 -19.36 11.63
N LEU A 244 20.39 -20.53 12.27
CA LEU A 244 21.58 -21.38 12.32
C LEU A 244 22.02 -21.80 10.91
N PHE A 245 21.07 -22.27 10.10
CA PHE A 245 21.36 -22.71 8.74
C PHE A 245 21.74 -21.54 7.84
N GLN A 246 21.04 -20.41 7.90
CA GLN A 246 21.33 -19.22 7.09
C GLN A 246 22.78 -18.73 7.27
N ARG A 247 23.24 -18.60 8.53
CA ARG A 247 24.64 -18.22 8.83
C ARG A 247 25.65 -19.33 8.45
N SER A 248 25.30 -20.61 8.63
CA SER A 248 26.19 -21.74 8.29
C SER A 248 26.32 -21.98 6.78
N LEU A 249 25.25 -21.73 6.02
CA LEU A 249 25.22 -21.82 4.56
C LEU A 249 26.05 -20.71 3.92
N ALA A 250 26.22 -19.56 4.60
CA ALA A 250 27.05 -18.42 4.20
C ALA A 250 28.58 -18.66 4.27
N CYS A 251 29.01 -19.82 4.74
CA CYS A 251 30.43 -20.18 4.80
C CYS A 251 31.00 -20.65 3.45
N ARG A 252 32.28 -20.32 3.20
CA ARG A 252 33.02 -20.69 1.97
C ARG A 252 33.10 -22.20 1.70
N THR A 253 33.20 -23.01 2.74
CA THR A 253 33.33 -24.47 2.60
C THR A 253 32.49 -25.20 3.65
N VAL A 254 32.16 -26.45 3.35
CA VAL A 254 31.50 -27.38 4.28
C VAL A 254 32.30 -27.54 5.59
N GLY A 255 33.63 -27.52 5.50
CA GLY A 255 34.51 -27.55 6.66
C GLY A 255 34.39 -26.29 7.53
N VAL A 256 34.37 -25.10 6.91
CA VAL A 256 34.16 -23.83 7.63
C VAL A 256 32.78 -23.79 8.27
N ALA A 257 31.72 -24.22 7.57
CA ALA A 257 30.35 -24.28 8.08
C ALA A 257 30.21 -25.20 9.31
N LYS A 258 30.84 -26.38 9.25
CA LYS A 258 30.87 -27.33 10.37
C LYS A 258 31.62 -26.77 11.57
N TRP A 259 32.84 -26.28 11.36
CA TRP A 259 33.66 -25.79 12.47
C TRP A 259 33.15 -24.46 13.04
N SER A 260 32.50 -23.60 12.26
CA SER A 260 31.89 -22.38 12.78
C SER A 260 30.75 -22.69 13.76
N ALA A 261 29.80 -23.55 13.38
CA ALA A 261 28.70 -23.95 14.25
C ALA A 261 29.18 -24.72 15.49
N PHE A 262 30.18 -25.61 15.36
CA PHE A 262 30.76 -26.32 16.50
C PHE A 262 31.43 -25.37 17.50
N ILE A 263 32.30 -24.47 17.02
CA ILE A 263 33.02 -23.51 17.88
C ILE A 263 32.02 -22.50 18.49
N ALA A 264 31.01 -22.06 17.74
CA ALA A 264 29.95 -21.20 18.25
C ALA A 264 29.14 -21.84 19.39
N GLY A 265 28.98 -23.18 19.40
CA GLY A 265 28.44 -23.91 20.55
C GLY A 265 29.22 -23.61 21.84
N PHE A 266 30.53 -23.85 21.84
CA PHE A 266 31.39 -23.57 23.00
C PHE A 266 31.45 -22.08 23.36
N PHE A 267 31.47 -21.17 22.38
CA PHE A 267 31.43 -19.73 22.64
C PHE A 267 30.09 -19.28 23.24
N SER A 268 28.96 -19.88 22.82
CA SER A 268 27.64 -19.56 23.38
C SER A 268 27.54 -19.95 24.86
N LEU A 269 28.11 -21.10 25.22
CA LEU A 269 28.20 -21.56 26.61
C LEU A 269 29.15 -20.68 27.44
N LEU A 270 30.31 -20.31 26.89
CA LEU A 270 31.28 -19.41 27.55
C LEU A 270 30.66 -18.04 27.88
N LEU A 271 29.91 -17.46 26.93
CA LEU A 271 29.27 -16.16 27.09
C LEU A 271 28.01 -16.20 27.98
N ALA A 272 27.51 -17.38 28.34
CA ALA A 272 26.47 -17.52 29.37
C ALA A 272 27.03 -17.47 30.80
N ILE A 273 28.34 -17.68 31.01
CA ILE A 273 28.93 -17.69 32.35
C ILE A 273 28.79 -16.32 33.05
N PRO A 274 29.13 -15.16 32.43
CA PRO A 274 28.93 -13.86 33.05
C PRO A 274 27.47 -13.55 33.49
N PRO A 275 26.43 -13.66 32.63
CA PRO A 275 25.06 -13.36 33.06
C PRO A 275 24.53 -14.36 34.10
N VAL A 276 24.95 -15.63 34.08
CA VAL A 276 24.60 -16.59 35.15
C VAL A 276 25.22 -16.18 36.49
N LEU A 277 26.51 -15.82 36.52
CA LEU A 277 27.18 -15.33 37.73
C LEU A 277 26.58 -14.01 38.24
N MET A 278 26.20 -13.10 37.34
CA MET A 278 25.51 -11.86 37.69
C MET A 278 24.08 -12.11 38.21
N GLY A 279 23.37 -13.10 37.69
CA GLY A 279 22.08 -13.55 38.25
C GLY A 279 22.24 -14.08 39.68
N ILE A 280 23.27 -14.89 39.94
CA ILE A 280 23.62 -15.34 41.30
C ILE A 280 23.93 -14.13 42.19
N ALA A 281 24.75 -13.17 41.72
CA ALA A 281 25.07 -11.96 42.48
C ALA A 281 23.80 -11.16 42.85
N GLY A 282 22.86 -10.98 41.90
CA GLY A 282 21.57 -10.33 42.15
C GLY A 282 20.63 -11.10 43.09
N SER A 283 20.76 -12.42 43.19
CA SER A 283 20.04 -13.24 44.19
C SER A 283 20.69 -13.23 45.58
N ALA A 284 21.99 -12.94 45.64
CA ALA A 284 22.80 -12.82 46.85
C ALA A 284 22.93 -11.37 47.37
N ALA A 285 22.26 -10.42 46.70
CA ALA A 285 22.29 -9.00 47.02
C ALA A 285 21.22 -8.63 48.06
N ASP A 286 21.63 -7.94 49.13
CA ASP A 286 20.68 -7.18 49.95
C ASP A 286 20.34 -5.87 49.23
N TRP A 287 19.25 -5.91 48.47
CA TRP A 287 18.73 -4.76 47.72
C TRP A 287 18.35 -3.58 48.63
N ASN A 288 18.09 -3.79 49.92
CA ASN A 288 17.84 -2.71 50.89
C ASN A 288 19.12 -1.91 51.21
N ALA A 289 20.30 -2.47 50.92
CA ALA A 289 21.60 -1.85 51.05
C ALA A 289 22.16 -1.39 49.69
N THR A 290 21.28 -0.97 48.77
CA THR A 290 21.59 -0.42 47.44
C THR A 290 20.66 0.75 47.11
N ASP A 291 20.98 1.55 46.09
CA ASP A 291 20.15 2.69 45.64
C ASP A 291 18.84 2.27 44.90
N TYR A 292 18.26 1.12 45.25
CA TYR A 292 17.10 0.53 44.57
C TYR A 292 15.79 0.80 45.35
N ASP A 293 15.07 1.86 44.96
CA ASP A 293 13.75 2.25 45.52
C ASP A 293 12.58 1.30 45.14
N GLY A 294 12.85 0.08 44.67
CA GLY A 294 11.85 -0.84 44.15
C GLY A 294 11.26 -1.84 45.17
N PRO A 295 10.22 -2.60 44.80
CA PRO A 295 9.59 -3.58 45.69
C PRO A 295 10.53 -4.77 45.97
N ILE A 296 10.83 -4.99 47.25
CA ILE A 296 11.67 -6.09 47.76
C ILE A 296 10.80 -7.06 48.58
N PRO A 297 10.87 -8.39 48.38
CA PRO A 297 11.64 -9.09 47.33
C PRO A 297 11.04 -8.85 45.94
N ILE A 298 11.91 -8.89 44.92
CA ILE A 298 11.56 -8.54 43.53
C ILE A 298 10.36 -9.40 43.06
N PRO A 299 9.23 -8.77 42.67
CA PRO A 299 8.00 -9.49 42.38
C PRO A 299 8.09 -10.26 41.06
N SER A 300 7.24 -11.27 40.89
CA SER A 300 7.32 -12.23 39.77
C SER A 300 7.27 -11.59 38.37
N ASN A 301 6.61 -10.45 38.20
CA ASN A 301 6.54 -9.67 36.96
C ASN A 301 7.80 -8.80 36.68
N MET A 302 8.75 -8.72 37.61
CA MET A 302 9.99 -7.94 37.50
C MET A 302 11.25 -8.81 37.51
N ARG A 303 11.12 -10.14 37.56
CA ARG A 303 12.26 -11.07 37.64
C ARG A 303 13.16 -11.05 36.41
N SER A 304 12.58 -10.88 35.22
CA SER A 304 13.31 -10.71 33.94
C SER A 304 14.17 -9.44 33.85
N PHE A 305 14.05 -8.54 34.83
CA PHE A 305 14.84 -7.31 34.93
C PHE A 305 16.08 -7.48 35.83
N ILE A 306 16.28 -8.66 36.47
CA ILE A 306 17.35 -8.86 37.47
C ILE A 306 18.76 -8.55 36.95
N LEU A 307 19.04 -8.82 35.67
CA LEU A 307 20.35 -8.52 35.07
C LEU A 307 20.54 -7.02 34.78
N PRO A 308 19.59 -6.30 34.12
CA PRO A 308 19.59 -4.84 34.09
C PRO A 308 19.70 -4.17 35.47
N LEU A 309 19.02 -4.69 36.50
CA LEU A 309 19.13 -4.18 37.88
C LEU A 309 20.53 -4.42 38.47
N THR A 310 21.07 -5.64 38.34
CA THR A 310 22.43 -5.98 38.79
C THR A 310 23.48 -5.10 38.09
N LEU A 311 23.31 -4.84 36.79
CA LEU A 311 24.18 -3.92 36.05
C LEU A 311 24.10 -2.49 36.59
N ASN A 312 22.90 -1.96 36.79
CA ASN A 312 22.70 -0.56 37.15
C ASN A 312 23.03 -0.24 38.62
N PHE A 313 22.80 -1.17 39.55
CA PHE A 313 22.89 -0.94 40.99
C PHE A 313 24.01 -1.69 41.71
N LEU A 314 24.61 -2.72 41.09
CA LEU A 314 25.73 -3.50 41.66
C LEU A 314 27.04 -3.34 40.86
N THR A 315 27.11 -2.42 39.88
CA THR A 315 28.36 -2.06 39.18
C THR A 315 28.54 -0.54 39.02
N PRO A 316 29.78 -0.01 38.97
CA PRO A 316 30.01 1.42 38.80
C PRO A 316 29.43 1.96 37.50
N LEU A 317 28.90 3.20 37.50
CA LEU A 317 28.21 3.81 36.35
C LEU A 317 28.88 3.61 34.96
N PRO A 318 30.22 3.76 34.78
CA PRO A 318 30.86 3.49 33.48
C PRO A 318 30.76 2.02 33.04
N VAL A 319 30.82 1.08 34.00
CA VAL A 319 30.69 -0.37 33.76
C VAL A 319 29.23 -0.73 33.48
N ALA A 320 28.30 -0.16 34.25
CA ALA A 320 26.86 -0.30 34.04
C ALA A 320 26.47 0.10 32.60
N ILE A 321 26.92 1.27 32.14
CA ILE A 321 26.68 1.76 30.78
C ILE A 321 27.20 0.79 29.71
N ILE A 322 28.40 0.22 29.88
CA ILE A 322 28.98 -0.71 28.89
C ILE A 322 28.25 -2.06 28.91
N GLY A 323 27.94 -2.61 30.09
CA GLY A 323 27.21 -3.88 30.22
C GLY A 323 25.74 -3.79 29.77
N ILE A 324 25.11 -2.62 29.92
CA ILE A 324 23.77 -2.33 29.39
C ILE A 324 23.80 -2.11 27.87
N GLY A 325 24.86 -1.48 27.34
CA GLY A 325 25.16 -1.47 25.90
C GLY A 325 25.34 -2.87 25.33
N ALA A 326 25.95 -3.79 26.09
CA ALA A 326 26.04 -5.22 25.74
C ALA A 326 24.68 -5.92 25.67
N ILE A 327 23.76 -5.71 26.62
CA ILE A 327 22.38 -6.26 26.51
C ILE A 327 21.69 -5.69 25.25
N SER A 328 21.87 -4.38 25.00
CA SER A 328 21.31 -3.73 23.81
C SER A 328 21.85 -4.37 22.52
N ALA A 329 23.15 -4.63 22.45
CA ALA A 329 23.81 -5.33 21.35
C ALA A 329 23.25 -6.75 21.10
N ALA A 330 23.00 -7.50 22.18
CA ALA A 330 22.49 -8.88 22.12
C ALA A 330 21.02 -8.95 21.68
N VAL A 331 20.20 -7.97 22.09
CA VAL A 331 18.84 -7.83 21.55
C VAL A 331 18.90 -7.51 20.06
N MET A 332 19.66 -6.48 19.67
CA MET A 332 19.78 -6.02 18.29
C MET A 332 20.07 -7.18 17.32
N SER A 333 21.21 -7.88 17.51
CA SER A 333 21.59 -9.03 16.67
C SER A 333 20.51 -10.14 16.59
N SER A 334 19.72 -10.33 17.66
CA SER A 334 18.63 -11.31 17.69
C SER A 334 17.38 -10.86 16.94
N ALA A 335 16.95 -9.61 17.16
CA ALA A 335 15.81 -9.03 16.46
C ALA A 335 16.08 -9.02 14.94
N ASP A 336 17.28 -8.59 14.56
CA ASP A 336 17.76 -8.57 13.18
C ASP A 336 17.77 -9.96 12.56
N SER A 337 18.21 -10.97 13.33
CA SER A 337 18.26 -12.35 12.86
C SER A 337 16.87 -12.97 12.69
N CYS A 338 15.86 -12.59 13.48
CA CYS A 338 14.47 -13.06 13.28
C CYS A 338 13.82 -12.40 12.07
N ILE A 339 14.02 -11.09 11.93
CA ILE A 339 13.64 -10.27 10.78
C ILE A 339 14.24 -10.84 9.48
N LEU A 340 15.53 -11.20 9.51
CA LEU A 340 16.29 -11.82 8.42
C LEU A 340 15.89 -13.29 8.16
N SER A 341 15.56 -14.04 9.20
CA SER A 341 15.12 -15.45 9.15
C SER A 341 13.76 -15.58 8.46
N SER A 342 12.72 -14.98 9.02
CA SER A 342 11.34 -15.15 8.52
C SER A 342 11.18 -14.62 7.10
N SER A 343 11.79 -13.48 6.78
CA SER A 343 11.82 -12.96 5.40
C SER A 343 12.54 -13.91 4.45
N SER A 344 13.67 -14.53 4.85
CA SER A 344 14.42 -15.47 3.97
C SER A 344 13.59 -16.66 3.52
N VAL A 345 12.79 -17.24 4.42
CA VAL A 345 11.93 -18.37 4.08
C VAL A 345 10.68 -17.92 3.34
N PHE A 346 10.07 -16.79 3.73
CA PHE A 346 8.93 -16.24 2.99
C PHE A 346 9.32 -15.94 1.53
N ALA A 347 10.42 -15.23 1.33
CA ALA A 347 10.98 -14.93 0.03
C ALA A 347 11.28 -16.20 -0.77
N LYS A 348 12.11 -17.12 -0.23
CA LYS A 348 12.68 -18.22 -1.01
C LYS A 348 11.77 -19.45 -1.15
N ASN A 349 10.90 -19.72 -0.17
CA ASN A 349 10.13 -20.96 -0.11
C ASN A 349 8.62 -20.75 -0.30
N ILE A 350 8.10 -19.55 -0.04
CA ILE A 350 6.67 -19.22 -0.18
C ILE A 350 6.41 -18.43 -1.45
N TYR A 351 7.01 -17.24 -1.54
CA TYR A 351 6.79 -16.33 -2.65
C TYR A 351 7.40 -16.89 -3.94
N ALA A 352 8.71 -17.17 -3.90
CA ALA A 352 9.49 -17.75 -5.00
C ALA A 352 8.89 -19.07 -5.51
N ASP A 353 8.74 -20.05 -4.63
CA ASP A 353 8.52 -21.43 -5.04
C ASP A 353 7.03 -21.78 -5.27
N ILE A 354 6.08 -21.02 -4.69
CA ILE A 354 4.65 -21.40 -4.66
C ILE A 354 3.72 -20.30 -5.19
N ILE A 355 3.83 -19.07 -4.67
CA ILE A 355 2.98 -17.96 -5.13
C ILE A 355 3.34 -17.59 -6.56
N ARG A 356 4.63 -17.67 -6.91
CA ARG A 356 5.14 -17.19 -8.19
C ARG A 356 6.12 -18.15 -8.89
N PRO A 357 5.81 -19.46 -9.12
CA PRO A 357 6.76 -20.57 -9.25
C PRO A 357 7.91 -20.53 -10.27
N GLN A 358 7.99 -19.54 -11.15
CA GLN A 358 9.18 -19.26 -11.97
C GLN A 358 10.18 -18.37 -11.21
N ALA A 359 9.88 -18.06 -9.94
CA ALA A 359 10.58 -17.10 -9.13
C ALA A 359 11.88 -17.65 -8.49
N ALA A 360 12.84 -17.99 -9.36
CA ALA A 360 14.17 -18.48 -8.96
C ALA A 360 15.40 -17.66 -9.46
N ASN A 361 15.22 -16.70 -10.38
CA ASN A 361 16.27 -15.95 -11.10
C ASN A 361 16.28 -14.39 -10.92
N LEU A 362 15.53 -13.82 -9.98
CA LEU A 362 15.40 -12.38 -9.70
C LEU A 362 15.97 -12.07 -8.31
N ARG A 363 16.41 -10.83 -8.19
CA ARG A 363 16.99 -10.22 -7.01
C ARG A 363 16.19 -10.49 -5.73
N VAL A 364 16.68 -11.41 -4.90
CA VAL A 364 16.26 -11.49 -3.48
C VAL A 364 16.77 -10.26 -2.72
N ASP A 365 17.74 -9.52 -3.27
CA ASP A 365 18.02 -8.12 -2.96
C ASP A 365 16.93 -7.12 -3.39
N LYS A 366 15.71 -7.58 -3.75
CA LYS A 366 14.46 -6.80 -3.70
C LYS A 366 13.39 -7.33 -2.73
N LEU A 367 13.30 -8.66 -2.56
CA LEU A 367 12.13 -9.40 -2.00
C LEU A 367 11.98 -9.24 -0.46
N PHE A 368 12.45 -8.11 0.07
CA PHE A 368 13.20 -8.21 1.31
C PHE A 368 13.21 -6.95 2.22
N GLN A 369 13.21 -5.63 1.85
CA GLN A 369 13.02 -4.49 2.85
C GLN A 369 11.60 -4.41 3.45
N LEU A 370 10.73 -5.37 3.12
CA LEU A 370 9.64 -5.68 4.04
C LEU A 370 10.11 -6.32 5.35
N ASN A 371 11.41 -6.66 5.39
CA ASN A 371 12.33 -6.65 6.52
C ASN A 371 13.82 -6.82 6.03
N MET A 372 14.49 -5.72 5.57
CA MET A 372 15.79 -5.56 4.79
C MET A 372 15.89 -5.82 3.23
N SER A 373 16.13 -4.87 2.30
CA SER A 373 16.21 -4.89 0.77
C SER A 373 15.13 -4.31 -0.27
N VAL A 374 13.99 -3.67 0.07
CA VAL A 374 13.16 -2.79 -0.81
C VAL A 374 13.91 -1.56 -1.31
N ASN A 375 14.62 -1.69 -2.44
CA ASN A 375 15.06 -0.59 -3.31
C ASN A 375 15.19 0.77 -2.60
N ILE A 376 16.19 0.96 -1.72
CA ILE A 376 16.33 2.16 -0.86
C ILE A 376 16.08 3.48 -1.61
N PRO A 377 16.66 3.73 -2.80
CA PRO A 377 16.36 4.94 -3.56
C PRO A 377 14.91 5.04 -4.03
N GLY A 378 14.24 3.91 -4.26
CA GLY A 378 12.81 3.78 -4.55
C GLY A 378 11.90 4.09 -3.37
N ILE A 379 12.15 3.54 -2.16
CA ILE A 379 11.36 3.94 -0.98
C ILE A 379 11.61 5.42 -0.65
N ILE A 380 12.86 5.89 -0.72
CA ILE A 380 13.18 7.31 -0.50
C ILE A 380 12.47 8.17 -1.54
N ALA A 381 12.47 7.79 -2.82
CA ALA A 381 11.76 8.52 -3.86
C ALA A 381 10.24 8.54 -3.64
N VAL A 382 9.60 7.42 -3.29
CA VAL A 382 8.15 7.35 -3.01
C VAL A 382 7.78 8.15 -1.76
N VAL A 383 8.57 8.08 -0.68
CA VAL A 383 8.36 8.89 0.52
C VAL A 383 8.57 10.38 0.22
N VAL A 384 9.64 10.77 -0.47
CA VAL A 384 9.89 12.16 -0.90
C VAL A 384 8.79 12.66 -1.83
N PHE A 385 8.28 11.82 -2.74
CA PHE A 385 7.18 12.15 -3.64
C PHE A 385 5.85 12.34 -2.90
N TYR A 386 5.51 11.44 -1.99
CA TYR A 386 4.31 11.56 -1.15
C TYR A 386 4.39 12.77 -0.23
N LEU A 387 5.56 13.06 0.35
CA LEU A 387 5.81 14.28 1.11
C LEU A 387 5.71 15.52 0.22
N ALA A 388 6.22 15.50 -1.02
CA ALA A 388 6.12 16.63 -1.93
C ALA A 388 4.66 16.93 -2.32
N ILE A 389 3.84 15.91 -2.60
CA ILE A 389 2.39 16.05 -2.82
C ILE A 389 1.71 16.60 -1.57
N LEU A 390 1.95 15.98 -0.41
CA LEU A 390 1.32 16.35 0.86
C LEU A 390 1.68 17.78 1.28
N ILE A 391 2.96 18.17 1.21
CA ILE A 391 3.43 19.52 1.47
C ILE A 391 2.79 20.51 0.47
N THR A 392 2.74 20.19 -0.82
CA THR A 392 2.06 21.05 -1.81
C THR A 392 0.59 21.25 -1.45
N GLY A 393 -0.16 20.17 -1.17
CA GLY A 393 -1.57 20.24 -0.82
C GLY A 393 -1.84 21.01 0.48
N ILE A 394 -0.98 20.88 1.48
CA ILE A 394 -1.04 21.66 2.72
C ILE A 394 -0.75 23.15 2.46
N VAL A 395 0.29 23.48 1.69
CA VAL A 395 0.68 24.86 1.38
C VAL A 395 -0.37 25.56 0.52
N VAL A 396 -0.97 24.87 -0.45
CA VAL A 396 -2.08 25.40 -1.27
C VAL A 396 -3.39 25.45 -0.47
N GLY A 397 -3.70 24.43 0.34
CA GLY A 397 -4.89 24.41 1.22
C GLY A 397 -4.91 25.53 2.28
N ARG A 398 -3.73 26.00 2.71
CA ARG A 398 -3.59 27.22 3.53
C ARG A 398 -4.02 28.50 2.78
N ARG A 399 -4.01 28.53 1.44
CA ARG A 399 -4.61 29.60 0.63
C ARG A 399 -6.14 29.47 0.60
N THR A 400 -6.67 28.26 0.35
CA THR A 400 -8.13 27.98 0.41
C THR A 400 -8.74 28.42 1.75
N SER A 401 -8.03 28.18 2.85
CA SER A 401 -8.46 28.53 4.21
C SER A 401 -8.61 30.03 4.47
N ARG A 402 -8.17 30.92 3.56
CA ARG A 402 -8.41 32.37 3.63
C ARG A 402 -9.72 32.79 2.96
N SER A 403 -10.31 31.97 2.07
CA SER A 403 -11.57 32.30 1.40
C SER A 403 -12.78 31.89 2.25
N LYS A 404 -13.69 32.85 2.47
CA LYS A 404 -14.85 32.65 3.37
C LYS A 404 -15.96 31.82 2.73
N THR A 405 -16.08 31.86 1.40
CA THR A 405 -17.16 31.25 0.60
C THR A 405 -17.05 29.71 0.51
N ASN A 406 -18.18 29.03 0.32
CA ASN A 406 -18.29 27.61 -0.01
C ASN A 406 -17.81 27.29 -1.43
N GLU A 407 -18.05 28.20 -2.38
CA GLU A 407 -17.60 28.08 -3.77
C GLU A 407 -16.07 28.00 -3.90
N ALA A 408 -15.33 28.56 -2.94
CA ALA A 408 -13.89 28.42 -2.81
C ALA A 408 -13.41 26.97 -2.60
N VAL A 409 -14.23 26.14 -1.97
CA VAL A 409 -13.85 24.77 -1.59
C VAL A 409 -14.39 23.75 -2.60
N LEU A 410 -15.60 24.01 -3.15
CA LEU A 410 -16.28 23.15 -4.13
C LEU A 410 -15.85 23.43 -5.58
N LEU A 411 -15.61 24.69 -5.96
CA LEU A 411 -15.28 25.14 -7.33
C LEU A 411 -14.05 26.07 -7.41
N ALA A 412 -13.24 26.16 -6.35
CA ALA A 412 -12.05 27.03 -6.31
C ALA A 412 -12.32 28.49 -6.73
N ASP A 413 -13.45 29.07 -6.28
CA ASP A 413 -13.93 30.43 -6.62
C ASP A 413 -13.99 30.68 -8.16
N ARG A 414 -14.20 29.61 -8.94
CA ARG A 414 -14.14 29.56 -10.41
C ARG A 414 -12.88 30.18 -11.01
N SER A 415 -11.77 30.10 -10.30
CA SER A 415 -10.54 30.84 -10.59
C SER A 415 -9.62 30.17 -11.63
N PHE A 416 -9.94 28.97 -12.14
CA PHE A 416 -8.99 28.23 -12.98
C PHE A 416 -8.81 28.86 -14.37
N GLY A 417 -7.56 29.24 -14.67
CA GLY A 417 -7.09 29.60 -15.99
C GLY A 417 -6.79 28.38 -16.85
N LEU A 418 -6.56 28.60 -18.15
CA LEU A 418 -6.40 27.54 -19.16
C LEU A 418 -5.35 26.49 -18.79
N PHE A 419 -4.16 26.91 -18.35
CA PHE A 419 -3.07 26.01 -17.95
C PHE A 419 -3.48 25.04 -16.84
N ILE A 420 -3.92 25.56 -15.68
CA ILE A 420 -4.37 24.73 -14.55
C ILE A 420 -5.48 23.79 -15.03
N SER A 421 -6.49 24.33 -15.72
CA SER A 421 -7.65 23.57 -16.21
C SER A 421 -7.25 22.37 -17.08
N ILE A 422 -6.33 22.53 -18.04
CA ILE A 422 -5.84 21.44 -18.89
C ILE A 422 -5.18 20.35 -18.04
N PHE A 423 -4.32 20.73 -17.10
CA PHE A 423 -3.57 19.78 -16.29
C PHE A 423 -4.49 19.02 -15.32
N THR A 424 -5.39 19.69 -14.59
CA THR A 424 -6.34 19.00 -13.69
C THR A 424 -7.33 18.10 -14.44
N LEU A 425 -7.86 18.55 -15.59
CA LEU A 425 -8.75 17.73 -16.42
C LEU A 425 -8.06 16.46 -16.96
N THR A 426 -6.75 16.55 -17.24
CA THR A 426 -5.96 15.42 -17.77
C THR A 426 -5.51 14.48 -16.66
N ALA A 427 -5.05 15.00 -15.52
CA ALA A 427 -4.67 14.20 -14.35
C ALA A 427 -5.85 13.42 -13.74
N THR A 428 -7.08 13.95 -13.87
CA THR A 428 -8.33 13.27 -13.49
C THR A 428 -8.66 12.07 -14.39
N ASN A 429 -8.21 12.08 -15.65
CA ASN A 429 -8.56 11.08 -16.68
C ASN A 429 -7.44 10.06 -16.91
N VAL A 430 -6.18 10.51 -16.92
CA VAL A 430 -4.97 9.70 -17.03
C VAL A 430 -4.66 9.06 -15.67
N GLY A 431 -5.60 8.24 -15.20
CA GLY A 431 -5.51 7.52 -13.95
C GLY A 431 -4.68 6.25 -14.05
N GLY A 432 -4.37 5.64 -12.90
CA GLY A 432 -3.68 4.34 -12.89
C GLY A 432 -4.40 3.26 -13.69
N GLY A 433 -5.73 3.15 -13.56
CA GLY A 433 -6.52 2.21 -14.37
C GLY A 433 -6.45 2.48 -15.88
N TYR A 434 -6.35 3.75 -16.29
CA TYR A 434 -6.17 4.15 -17.69
C TYR A 434 -4.78 3.75 -18.22
N LEU A 435 -3.71 4.08 -17.49
CA LEU A 435 -2.34 3.74 -17.88
C LEU A 435 -2.09 2.22 -17.90
N LEU A 436 -2.52 1.52 -16.85
CA LEU A 436 -2.32 0.08 -16.67
C LEU A 436 -3.16 -0.73 -17.66
N GLY A 437 -4.47 -0.42 -17.77
CA GLY A 437 -5.37 -1.09 -18.71
C GLY A 437 -5.02 -0.84 -20.18
N THR A 438 -4.45 0.32 -20.52
CA THR A 438 -3.91 0.58 -21.87
C THR A 438 -2.75 -0.38 -22.18
N ALA A 439 -1.78 -0.50 -21.27
CA ALA A 439 -0.63 -1.37 -21.49
C ALA A 439 -1.02 -2.86 -21.52
N GLU A 440 -1.94 -3.29 -20.63
CA GLU A 440 -2.50 -4.64 -20.61
C GLU A 440 -3.20 -5.00 -21.92
N SER A 441 -4.12 -4.13 -22.36
CA SER A 441 -4.91 -4.36 -23.57
C SER A 441 -4.03 -4.44 -24.81
N VAL A 442 -3.05 -3.53 -24.96
CA VAL A 442 -2.10 -3.57 -26.09
C VAL A 442 -1.20 -4.82 -26.03
N ALA A 443 -0.75 -5.23 -24.84
CA ALA A 443 0.14 -6.39 -24.69
C ALA A 443 -0.54 -7.73 -25.01
N TRP A 444 -1.83 -7.90 -24.67
CA TRP A 444 -2.51 -9.20 -24.76
C TRP A 444 -3.62 -9.29 -25.82
N SER A 445 -4.12 -8.15 -26.29
CA SER A 445 -5.28 -8.05 -27.21
C SER A 445 -5.01 -7.16 -28.43
N GLY A 446 -3.86 -6.48 -28.47
CA GLY A 446 -3.43 -5.59 -29.54
C GLY A 446 -4.05 -4.18 -29.46
N ILE A 447 -3.52 -3.28 -30.30
CA ILE A 447 -3.96 -1.88 -30.35
C ILE A 447 -5.46 -1.78 -30.72
N LEU A 448 -5.95 -2.58 -31.67
CA LEU A 448 -7.34 -2.49 -32.12
C LEU A 448 -8.36 -2.83 -31.02
N GLN A 449 -8.05 -3.72 -30.08
CA GLN A 449 -8.94 -4.00 -28.94
C GLN A 449 -8.83 -2.95 -27.81
N THR A 450 -7.85 -2.05 -27.88
CA THR A 450 -7.58 -1.03 -26.86
C THR A 450 -8.48 0.20 -27.03
N THR A 451 -9.76 0.01 -26.73
CA THR A 451 -10.83 1.00 -26.93
C THR A 451 -10.79 2.20 -25.98
N ALA A 452 -10.25 2.03 -24.76
CA ALA A 452 -10.36 3.02 -23.70
C ALA A 452 -9.72 4.39 -24.02
N PRO A 453 -8.48 4.50 -24.52
CA PRO A 453 -7.86 5.80 -24.82
C PRO A 453 -8.64 6.61 -25.87
N LEU A 454 -8.98 5.97 -27.00
CA LEU A 454 -9.76 6.59 -28.06
C LEU A 454 -11.16 6.98 -27.55
N GLY A 455 -11.80 6.09 -26.78
CA GLY A 455 -13.12 6.33 -26.19
C GLY A 455 -13.14 7.53 -25.24
N TYR A 456 -12.28 7.57 -24.22
CA TYR A 456 -12.27 8.69 -23.27
C TYR A 456 -11.87 10.03 -23.92
N SER A 457 -10.99 10.02 -24.92
CA SER A 457 -10.71 11.22 -25.71
C SER A 457 -11.92 11.68 -26.52
N ILE A 458 -12.66 10.78 -27.17
CA ILE A 458 -13.95 11.10 -27.83
C ILE A 458 -14.96 11.65 -26.81
N ALA A 459 -15.05 11.05 -25.62
CA ALA A 459 -15.91 11.53 -24.53
C ALA A 459 -15.57 12.98 -24.15
N TYR A 460 -14.29 13.33 -24.08
CA TYR A 460 -13.83 14.70 -23.81
C TYR A 460 -14.16 15.67 -24.96
N PHE A 461 -13.99 15.30 -26.23
CA PHE A 461 -14.41 16.13 -27.36
C PHE A 461 -15.93 16.37 -27.36
N LEU A 462 -16.74 15.33 -27.13
CA LEU A 462 -18.21 15.43 -27.03
C LEU A 462 -18.63 16.26 -25.81
N ALA A 463 -17.98 16.07 -24.65
CA ALA A 463 -18.20 16.87 -23.46
C ALA A 463 -17.89 18.35 -23.72
N ALA A 464 -16.78 18.66 -24.39
CA ALA A 464 -16.38 20.03 -24.71
C ALA A 464 -17.31 20.72 -25.72
N ALA A 465 -17.76 20.00 -26.76
CA ALA A 465 -18.63 20.54 -27.79
C ALA A 465 -20.07 20.79 -27.29
N PHE A 466 -20.60 19.87 -26.48
CA PHE A 466 -22.03 19.85 -26.15
C PHE A 466 -22.32 20.18 -24.67
N TYR A 467 -21.63 19.54 -23.72
CA TYR A 467 -22.04 19.53 -22.31
C TYR A 467 -21.42 20.67 -21.49
N ALA A 468 -20.10 20.84 -21.58
CA ALA A 468 -19.32 21.86 -20.88
C ALA A 468 -19.80 23.31 -21.15
N PRO A 469 -20.14 23.72 -22.40
CA PRO A 469 -20.67 25.06 -22.65
C PRO A 469 -21.98 25.31 -21.91
N LYS A 470 -22.84 24.29 -21.88
CA LYS A 470 -24.21 24.38 -21.35
C LYS A 470 -24.22 24.39 -19.83
N LEU A 471 -23.43 23.51 -19.20
CA LEU A 471 -23.26 23.47 -17.75
C LEU A 471 -22.55 24.73 -17.24
N ARG A 472 -21.47 25.20 -17.89
CA ARG A 472 -20.74 26.39 -17.44
C ARG A 472 -21.48 27.71 -17.65
N ARG A 473 -22.35 27.80 -18.67
CA ARG A 473 -23.31 28.91 -18.87
C ARG A 473 -24.47 28.88 -17.88
N GLY A 474 -24.96 27.68 -17.51
CA GLY A 474 -26.04 27.52 -16.53
C GLY A 474 -25.67 27.87 -15.08
N GLY A 475 -24.40 28.19 -14.81
CA GLY A 475 -23.95 28.70 -13.51
C GLY A 475 -23.87 27.67 -12.39
N TYR A 476 -24.11 26.39 -12.70
CA TYR A 476 -24.20 25.30 -11.71
C TYR A 476 -22.93 25.12 -10.85
N ILE A 477 -23.12 24.47 -9.70
CA ILE A 477 -22.08 24.03 -8.76
C ILE A 477 -21.75 22.54 -8.98
N THR A 478 -22.71 21.73 -9.40
CA THR A 478 -22.50 20.31 -9.74
C THR A 478 -23.20 19.89 -11.04
N MET A 479 -22.86 18.71 -11.55
CA MET A 479 -23.61 18.04 -12.62
C MET A 479 -25.05 17.69 -12.20
N PHE A 480 -25.34 17.55 -10.90
CA PHE A 480 -26.65 17.17 -10.38
C PHE A 480 -27.66 18.32 -10.26
N ASP A 481 -27.21 19.57 -10.30
CA ASP A 481 -28.08 20.75 -10.19
C ASP A 481 -29.19 20.80 -11.28
N PRO A 482 -28.90 20.57 -12.58
CA PRO A 482 -29.94 20.42 -13.62
C PRO A 482 -31.01 19.38 -13.30
N PHE A 483 -30.64 18.25 -12.69
CA PHE A 483 -31.57 17.17 -12.34
C PHE A 483 -32.46 17.56 -11.16
N GLN A 484 -31.90 18.23 -10.14
CA GLN A 484 -32.68 18.68 -8.98
C GLN A 484 -33.64 19.84 -9.32
N LEU A 485 -33.26 20.70 -10.27
CA LEU A 485 -34.14 21.71 -10.86
C LEU A 485 -35.26 21.05 -11.68
N LYS A 486 -34.93 20.20 -12.65
CA LYS A 486 -35.91 19.68 -13.62
C LYS A 486 -36.77 18.53 -13.11
N TYR A 487 -36.17 17.54 -12.44
CA TYR A 487 -36.86 16.33 -11.97
C TYR A 487 -37.24 16.37 -10.49
N GLY A 488 -36.72 17.35 -9.74
CA GLY A 488 -36.95 17.53 -8.32
C GLY A 488 -35.82 16.99 -7.46
N LYS A 489 -35.61 17.60 -6.29
CA LYS A 489 -34.48 17.31 -5.40
C LYS A 489 -34.35 15.83 -5.03
N LYS A 490 -35.49 15.17 -4.72
CA LYS A 490 -35.56 13.72 -4.46
C LYS A 490 -35.07 12.87 -5.63
N MET A 491 -35.41 13.23 -6.87
CA MET A 491 -34.95 12.48 -8.05
C MET A 491 -33.45 12.66 -8.29
N GLY A 492 -32.91 13.87 -8.11
CA GLY A 492 -31.46 14.08 -8.17
C GLY A 492 -30.69 13.26 -7.13
N ALA A 493 -31.25 13.05 -5.93
CA ALA A 493 -30.65 12.19 -4.91
C ALA A 493 -30.69 10.68 -5.29
N ILE A 494 -31.74 10.21 -5.96
CA ILE A 494 -31.82 8.83 -6.47
C ILE A 494 -30.79 8.63 -7.60
N LEU A 495 -30.66 9.59 -8.52
CA LEU A 495 -29.66 9.55 -9.60
C LEU A 495 -28.22 9.69 -9.09
N PHE A 496 -28.01 10.23 -7.90
CA PHE A 496 -26.68 10.25 -7.29
C PHE A 496 -26.20 8.85 -6.82
N ILE A 497 -27.11 7.90 -6.56
CA ILE A 497 -26.73 6.55 -6.09
C ILE A 497 -25.82 5.81 -7.11
N PRO A 498 -26.12 5.77 -8.42
CA PRO A 498 -25.19 5.30 -9.44
C PRO A 498 -23.80 5.97 -9.40
N GLN A 499 -23.73 7.30 -9.25
CA GLN A 499 -22.46 8.04 -9.20
C GLN A 499 -21.65 7.64 -7.97
N LEU A 500 -22.27 7.62 -6.79
CA LEU A 500 -21.63 7.21 -5.54
C LEU A 500 -21.03 5.80 -5.65
N LEU A 501 -21.78 4.84 -6.21
CA LEU A 501 -21.28 3.48 -6.40
C LEU A 501 -20.12 3.45 -7.41
N SER A 502 -20.18 4.24 -8.48
CA SER A 502 -19.14 4.26 -9.51
C SER A 502 -17.85 4.94 -9.05
N ASP A 503 -17.95 6.08 -8.36
CA ASP A 503 -16.80 6.77 -7.75
C ASP A 503 -16.13 5.87 -6.69
N LEU A 504 -16.92 5.14 -5.89
CA LEU A 504 -16.40 4.17 -4.92
C LEU A 504 -15.73 2.96 -5.58
N PHE A 505 -16.36 2.34 -6.58
CA PHE A 505 -15.79 1.18 -7.29
C PHE A 505 -14.53 1.55 -8.07
N TRP A 506 -14.50 2.72 -8.73
CA TRP A 506 -13.29 3.20 -9.42
C TRP A 506 -12.19 3.57 -8.43
N SER A 507 -12.49 4.31 -7.35
CA SER A 507 -11.53 4.62 -6.29
C SER A 507 -10.94 3.35 -5.68
N ALA A 508 -11.77 2.33 -5.43
CA ALA A 508 -11.30 1.02 -4.97
C ALA A 508 -10.42 0.31 -6.00
N ALA A 509 -10.80 0.30 -7.28
CA ALA A 509 -10.03 -0.30 -8.37
C ALA A 509 -8.64 0.32 -8.49
N ILE A 510 -8.55 1.64 -8.54
CA ILE A 510 -7.25 2.34 -8.68
C ILE A 510 -6.41 2.22 -7.41
N LEU A 511 -7.00 2.28 -6.20
CA LEU A 511 -6.27 2.08 -4.95
C LEU A 511 -5.70 0.66 -4.82
N ALA A 512 -6.50 -0.36 -5.12
CA ALA A 512 -6.01 -1.75 -5.18
C ALA A 512 -4.91 -1.92 -6.24
N SER A 513 -5.07 -1.30 -7.41
CA SER A 513 -4.08 -1.35 -8.49
C SER A 513 -2.78 -0.64 -8.15
N LEU A 514 -2.81 0.45 -7.37
CA LEU A 514 -1.61 1.07 -6.79
C LEU A 514 -1.02 0.18 -5.70
N GLY A 515 -1.85 -0.40 -4.84
CA GLY A 515 -1.44 -1.35 -3.82
C GLY A 515 -0.59 -2.48 -4.38
N VAL A 516 -1.08 -3.13 -5.44
CA VAL A 516 -0.35 -4.21 -6.12
C VAL A 516 0.81 -3.68 -6.98
N THR A 517 0.73 -2.47 -7.54
CA THR A 517 1.89 -1.85 -8.20
C THR A 517 3.04 -1.63 -7.22
N ILE A 518 2.75 -1.05 -6.05
CA ILE A 518 3.71 -0.87 -4.97
C ILE A 518 4.20 -2.23 -4.46
N ALA A 519 3.33 -3.23 -4.33
CA ALA A 519 3.73 -4.59 -3.97
C ALA A 519 4.70 -5.24 -4.96
N ILE A 520 4.47 -5.14 -6.26
CA ILE A 520 5.34 -5.74 -7.30
C ILE A 520 6.72 -5.07 -7.37
N VAL A 521 6.81 -3.84 -6.89
CA VAL A 521 7.93 -2.92 -7.13
C VAL A 521 8.79 -2.71 -5.90
N LEU A 522 8.11 -2.38 -4.81
CA LEU A 522 8.66 -2.12 -3.50
C LEU A 522 8.48 -3.35 -2.59
N ASP A 523 8.01 -4.49 -3.11
CA ASP A 523 7.76 -5.72 -2.33
C ASP A 523 6.72 -5.57 -1.20
N ILE A 524 6.06 -4.42 -1.06
CA ILE A 524 5.19 -4.10 0.10
C ILE A 524 3.87 -4.86 0.05
N ASP A 525 3.46 -5.43 1.19
CA ASP A 525 2.11 -5.96 1.40
C ASP A 525 1.07 -5.02 0.77
N SER A 526 0.22 -5.61 -0.06
CA SER A 526 -0.77 -4.86 -0.83
C SER A 526 -1.75 -4.12 0.08
N THR A 527 -2.08 -4.67 1.26
CA THR A 527 -2.98 -4.04 2.24
C THR A 527 -2.35 -2.77 2.81
N LEU A 528 -1.11 -2.85 3.31
CA LEU A 528 -0.34 -1.72 3.82
C LEU A 528 -0.14 -0.65 2.74
N SER A 529 0.13 -1.07 1.50
CA SER A 529 0.27 -0.19 0.34
C SER A 529 -1.02 0.56 0.01
N ILE A 530 -2.17 -0.13 -0.02
CA ILE A 530 -3.50 0.48 -0.21
C ILE A 530 -3.77 1.50 0.90
N VAL A 531 -3.58 1.12 2.17
CA VAL A 531 -3.87 1.97 3.33
C VAL A 531 -2.98 3.21 3.35
N ALA A 532 -1.68 3.07 3.10
CA ALA A 532 -0.74 4.19 3.06
C ALA A 532 -1.08 5.18 1.93
N SER A 533 -1.33 4.69 0.71
CA SER A 533 -1.69 5.53 -0.42
C SER A 533 -3.04 6.24 -0.22
N ALA A 534 -4.05 5.53 0.30
CA ALA A 534 -5.35 6.10 0.60
C ALA A 534 -5.29 7.16 1.72
N ALA A 535 -4.51 6.92 2.78
CA ALA A 535 -4.32 7.87 3.86
C ALA A 535 -3.72 9.19 3.35
N VAL A 536 -2.68 9.15 2.51
CA VAL A 536 -2.09 10.35 1.89
C VAL A 536 -3.13 11.10 1.05
N ALA A 537 -3.85 10.40 0.17
CA ALA A 537 -4.87 10.98 -0.70
C ALA A 537 -6.02 11.66 0.10
N VAL A 538 -6.53 11.00 1.14
CA VAL A 538 -7.58 11.58 2.01
C VAL A 538 -7.05 12.81 2.74
N ILE A 539 -5.85 12.77 3.33
CA ILE A 539 -5.33 13.86 4.16
C ILE A 539 -5.22 15.18 3.37
N TYR A 540 -4.57 15.20 2.19
CA TYR A 540 -4.43 16.47 1.47
C TYR A 540 -5.77 16.96 0.89
N THR A 541 -6.66 16.05 0.49
CA THR A 541 -8.01 16.38 0.00
C THR A 541 -8.87 17.03 1.10
N VAL A 542 -8.88 16.47 2.32
CA VAL A 542 -9.54 17.06 3.50
C VAL A 542 -9.02 18.46 3.81
N LEU A 543 -7.70 18.67 3.70
CA LEU A 543 -7.08 19.91 4.13
C LEU A 543 -7.32 21.09 3.18
N GLY A 544 -7.33 20.88 1.86
CA GLY A 544 -7.35 21.99 0.89
C GLY A 544 -8.43 22.00 -0.20
N GLY A 545 -9.27 20.96 -0.33
CA GLY A 545 -10.36 20.91 -1.32
C GLY A 545 -9.90 21.01 -2.77
N LEU A 546 -10.77 21.49 -3.69
CA LEU A 546 -10.47 21.51 -5.13
C LEU A 546 -9.21 22.30 -5.50
N TYR A 547 -8.89 23.36 -4.74
CA TYR A 547 -7.62 24.09 -4.91
C TYR A 547 -6.38 23.23 -4.62
N SER A 548 -6.40 22.39 -3.58
CA SER A 548 -5.28 21.47 -3.33
C SER A 548 -5.15 20.47 -4.47
N VAL A 549 -6.25 19.78 -4.78
CA VAL A 549 -6.28 18.72 -5.79
C VAL A 549 -5.82 19.24 -7.16
N ALA A 550 -6.34 20.38 -7.61
CA ALA A 550 -5.94 20.93 -8.92
C ALA A 550 -4.48 21.42 -9.01
N TYR A 551 -3.79 21.63 -7.88
CA TYR A 551 -2.36 21.94 -7.85
C TYR A 551 -1.49 20.70 -7.65
N THR A 552 -1.96 19.68 -6.92
CA THR A 552 -1.30 18.36 -6.90
C THR A 552 -1.40 17.70 -8.28
N ASP A 553 -2.56 17.76 -8.94
CA ASP A 553 -2.82 17.30 -10.31
C ASP A 553 -1.76 17.82 -11.30
N VAL A 554 -1.45 19.12 -11.24
CA VAL A 554 -0.44 19.77 -12.11
C VAL A 554 0.93 19.14 -11.91
N ILE A 555 1.36 18.98 -10.66
CA ILE A 555 2.67 18.39 -10.34
C ILE A 555 2.70 16.90 -10.70
N GLN A 556 1.65 16.16 -10.34
CA GLN A 556 1.47 14.75 -10.65
C GLN A 556 1.57 14.52 -12.16
N LEU A 557 0.84 15.28 -12.99
CA LEU A 557 0.89 15.13 -14.46
C LEU A 557 2.25 15.52 -15.06
N ILE A 558 2.94 16.54 -14.52
CA ILE A 558 4.32 16.87 -14.96
C ILE A 558 5.26 15.68 -14.72
N PHE A 559 5.19 15.06 -13.53
CA PHE A 559 5.94 13.84 -13.26
C PHE A 559 5.50 12.68 -14.16
N MET A 560 4.18 12.49 -14.39
CA MET A 560 3.67 11.44 -15.29
C MET A 560 4.26 11.55 -16.70
N VAL A 561 4.21 12.75 -17.31
CA VAL A 561 4.75 13.02 -18.64
C VAL A 561 6.25 12.70 -18.68
N ILE A 562 7.04 13.27 -17.76
CA ILE A 562 8.50 13.11 -17.76
C ILE A 562 8.88 11.65 -17.55
N GLY A 563 8.31 10.97 -16.54
CA GLY A 563 8.67 9.60 -16.21
C GLY A 563 8.31 8.60 -17.30
N LEU A 564 7.13 8.71 -17.93
CA LEU A 564 6.73 7.83 -19.02
C LEU A 564 7.51 8.08 -20.31
N VAL A 565 7.74 9.35 -20.68
CA VAL A 565 8.53 9.72 -21.87
C VAL A 565 10.00 9.29 -21.74
N VAL A 566 10.57 9.31 -20.52
CA VAL A 566 11.90 8.76 -20.25
C VAL A 566 11.89 7.23 -20.21
N ALA A 567 10.81 6.58 -19.73
CA ALA A 567 10.77 5.12 -19.56
C ALA A 567 10.59 4.32 -20.86
N PHE A 568 9.68 4.74 -21.76
CA PHE A 568 9.36 3.92 -22.94
C PHE A 568 10.55 3.66 -23.89
N PRO A 569 11.48 4.60 -24.16
CA PRO A 569 12.60 4.35 -25.08
C PRO A 569 13.57 3.30 -24.53
N PHE A 570 13.81 3.28 -23.21
CA PHE A 570 14.63 2.24 -22.58
C PHE A 570 13.94 0.87 -22.66
N SER A 571 12.61 0.80 -22.50
CA SER A 571 11.90 -0.47 -22.64
C SER A 571 11.97 -1.06 -24.06
N LEU A 572 11.87 -0.23 -25.09
CA LEU A 572 11.94 -0.66 -26.49
C LEU A 572 13.37 -1.00 -26.96
N SER A 573 14.38 -0.43 -26.32
CA SER A 573 15.80 -0.69 -26.64
C SER A 573 16.44 -1.76 -25.73
N HIS A 574 15.67 -2.38 -24.83
CA HIS A 574 16.16 -3.41 -23.94
C HIS A 574 16.51 -4.70 -24.71
N PRO A 575 17.70 -5.32 -24.54
CA PRO A 575 18.15 -6.45 -25.38
C PRO A 575 17.24 -7.70 -25.38
N ALA A 576 16.40 -7.87 -24.37
CA ALA A 576 15.42 -8.96 -24.32
C ALA A 576 14.16 -8.71 -25.18
N VAL A 577 13.94 -7.48 -25.67
CA VAL A 577 12.77 -7.10 -26.46
C VAL A 577 13.06 -7.28 -27.94
N ASN A 578 12.28 -8.12 -28.61
CA ASN A 578 12.38 -8.34 -30.04
C ASN A 578 11.01 -8.14 -30.70
N LEU A 579 10.81 -6.96 -31.30
CA LEU A 579 9.55 -6.55 -31.93
C LEU A 579 9.08 -7.48 -33.05
N SER A 580 9.94 -8.29 -33.67
CA SER A 580 9.52 -9.30 -34.65
C SER A 580 8.60 -10.37 -34.03
N ARG A 581 8.69 -10.64 -32.72
CA ARG A 581 7.82 -11.60 -32.01
C ARG A 581 6.36 -11.16 -31.93
N VAL A 582 6.09 -9.86 -32.13
CA VAL A 582 4.75 -9.28 -32.07
C VAL A 582 4.33 -8.62 -33.38
N ALA A 583 5.14 -8.72 -34.44
CA ALA A 583 4.90 -8.00 -35.71
C ALA A 583 3.54 -8.32 -36.35
N ASP A 584 3.05 -9.54 -36.16
CA ASP A 584 1.74 -10.00 -36.66
C ASP A 584 0.60 -9.84 -35.63
N THR A 585 0.91 -9.58 -34.35
CA THR A 585 -0.07 -9.61 -33.23
C THR A 585 -0.30 -8.27 -32.53
N TRP A 586 0.62 -7.30 -32.63
CA TRP A 586 0.54 -5.99 -31.96
C TRP A 586 -0.65 -5.14 -32.40
N LEU A 587 -1.08 -5.26 -33.67
CA LEU A 587 -2.31 -4.65 -34.17
C LEU A 587 -3.54 -5.28 -33.53
N GLY A 588 -3.51 -6.59 -33.30
CA GLY A 588 -4.64 -7.42 -32.90
C GLY A 588 -5.64 -7.64 -34.03
N GLU A 589 -6.61 -8.52 -33.79
CA GLU A 589 -7.80 -8.67 -34.62
C GLU A 589 -9.06 -8.47 -33.75
N VAL A 590 -10.18 -8.10 -34.39
CA VAL A 590 -11.51 -8.13 -33.76
C VAL A 590 -12.34 -9.21 -34.46
N PRO A 591 -12.44 -10.42 -33.89
CA PRO A 591 -13.25 -11.49 -34.47
C PRO A 591 -14.69 -11.07 -34.78
N THR A 592 -15.23 -11.57 -35.88
CA THR A 592 -16.62 -11.30 -36.29
C THR A 592 -17.66 -11.77 -35.27
N SER A 593 -17.29 -12.70 -34.39
CA SER A 593 -18.10 -13.17 -33.25
C SER A 593 -18.11 -12.23 -32.04
N THR A 594 -17.07 -11.41 -31.83
CA THR A 594 -16.96 -10.48 -30.69
C THR A 594 -17.31 -9.03 -31.03
N ILE A 595 -17.55 -8.72 -32.31
CA ILE A 595 -17.76 -7.34 -32.80
C ILE A 595 -18.91 -6.61 -32.09
N GLY A 596 -19.94 -7.31 -31.63
CA GLY A 596 -21.03 -6.75 -30.83
C GLY A 596 -20.55 -6.22 -29.47
N ALA A 597 -19.85 -7.05 -28.70
CA ALA A 597 -19.25 -6.67 -27.42
C ALA A 597 -18.17 -5.58 -27.59
N TYR A 598 -17.39 -5.62 -28.67
CA TYR A 598 -16.42 -4.56 -29.00
C TYR A 598 -17.09 -3.20 -29.20
N ILE A 599 -18.20 -3.16 -29.95
CA ILE A 599 -19.01 -1.93 -30.14
C ILE A 599 -19.61 -1.47 -28.80
N ASP A 600 -20.07 -2.38 -27.95
CA ASP A 600 -20.60 -2.08 -26.62
C ASP A 600 -19.55 -1.39 -25.73
N VAL A 601 -18.30 -1.87 -25.74
CA VAL A 601 -17.20 -1.34 -24.92
C VAL A 601 -16.65 0.00 -25.46
N ILE A 602 -16.52 0.18 -26.79
CA ILE A 602 -16.09 1.49 -27.30
C ILE A 602 -17.15 2.58 -27.07
N LEU A 603 -18.44 2.25 -27.12
CA LEU A 603 -19.53 3.17 -26.75
C LEU A 603 -19.59 3.42 -25.23
N LEU A 604 -19.36 2.40 -24.40
CA LEU A 604 -19.19 2.51 -22.94
C LEU A 604 -18.11 3.54 -22.58
N CYS A 605 -16.92 3.47 -23.18
CA CYS A 605 -15.87 4.46 -22.93
C CYS A 605 -16.20 5.84 -23.54
N SER A 606 -16.73 5.89 -24.77
CA SER A 606 -17.00 7.15 -25.49
C SER A 606 -18.15 7.98 -24.90
N LEU A 607 -19.13 7.34 -24.25
CA LEU A 607 -20.34 7.98 -23.76
C LEU A 607 -20.49 7.86 -22.23
N GLY A 608 -20.03 6.75 -21.63
CA GLY A 608 -19.99 6.57 -20.17
C GLY A 608 -18.94 7.43 -19.45
N GLY A 609 -17.91 7.91 -20.17
CA GLY A 609 -16.98 8.92 -19.65
C GLY A 609 -17.56 10.33 -19.57
N ILE A 610 -18.68 10.61 -20.24
CA ILE A 610 -19.31 11.94 -20.26
C ILE A 610 -19.99 12.29 -18.92
N PRO A 611 -20.86 11.47 -18.31
CA PRO A 611 -21.60 11.81 -17.08
C PRO A 611 -20.79 11.77 -15.78
N TRP A 612 -19.46 11.96 -15.83
CA TRP A 612 -18.62 11.95 -14.64
C TRP A 612 -18.64 13.31 -13.90
N GLN A 613 -19.04 13.32 -12.62
CA GLN A 613 -19.02 14.53 -11.81
C GLN A 613 -17.61 15.13 -11.67
N ALA A 614 -16.55 14.31 -11.61
CA ALA A 614 -15.17 14.78 -11.48
C ALA A 614 -14.73 15.67 -12.66
N LEU A 615 -15.08 15.27 -13.90
CA LEU A 615 -14.91 16.07 -15.12
C LEU A 615 -15.59 17.44 -14.97
N TYR A 616 -16.88 17.44 -14.62
CA TYR A 616 -17.63 18.69 -14.57
C TYR A 616 -17.24 19.61 -13.42
N GLN A 617 -16.74 19.09 -12.30
CA GLN A 617 -16.21 19.92 -11.21
C GLN A 617 -15.05 20.82 -11.70
N ARG A 618 -14.17 20.30 -12.56
CA ARG A 618 -13.10 21.09 -13.21
C ARG A 618 -13.65 22.08 -14.23
N VAL A 619 -14.56 21.64 -15.09
CA VAL A 619 -15.23 22.49 -16.11
C VAL A 619 -15.95 23.68 -15.49
N LEU A 620 -16.64 23.48 -14.35
CA LEU A 620 -17.37 24.51 -13.62
C LEU A 620 -16.42 25.49 -12.89
N ALA A 621 -15.25 25.02 -12.46
CA ALA A 621 -14.20 25.82 -11.83
C ALA A 621 -13.39 26.71 -12.81
N CYS A 622 -13.58 26.58 -14.12
CA CYS A 622 -12.93 27.44 -15.11
C CYS A 622 -13.47 28.89 -15.07
N LYS A 623 -12.58 29.89 -15.26
CA LYS A 623 -12.96 31.32 -15.28
C LYS A 623 -14.03 31.67 -16.31
N THR A 624 -13.91 31.16 -17.53
CA THR A 624 -14.81 31.49 -18.65
C THR A 624 -15.25 30.24 -19.41
N VAL A 625 -16.36 30.36 -20.16
CA VAL A 625 -16.86 29.30 -21.04
C VAL A 625 -15.86 29.00 -22.18
N ARG A 626 -15.20 30.04 -22.74
CA ARG A 626 -14.12 29.86 -23.74
C ARG A 626 -12.99 28.99 -23.16
N ILE A 627 -12.54 29.25 -21.93
CA ILE A 627 -11.52 28.44 -21.23
C ILE A 627 -12.00 27.01 -20.96
N ALA A 628 -13.23 26.82 -20.47
CA ALA A 628 -13.77 25.51 -20.17
C ALA A 628 -13.80 24.56 -21.38
N ILE A 629 -14.18 25.09 -22.56
CA ILE A 629 -14.19 24.33 -23.82
C ILE A 629 -12.76 23.99 -24.24
N LEU A 630 -11.89 24.99 -24.35
CA LEU A 630 -10.50 24.81 -24.80
C LEU A 630 -9.71 23.85 -23.89
N ALA A 631 -9.90 23.95 -22.56
CA ALA A 631 -9.25 23.07 -21.61
C ALA A 631 -9.72 21.61 -21.75
N THR A 632 -11.01 21.39 -22.00
CA THR A 632 -11.56 20.04 -22.19
C THR A 632 -11.11 19.43 -23.53
N ILE A 633 -11.06 20.21 -24.61
CA ILE A 633 -10.51 19.77 -25.91
C ILE A 633 -9.03 19.41 -25.78
N ALA A 634 -8.21 20.32 -25.24
CA ALA A 634 -6.78 20.11 -25.09
C ALA A 634 -6.47 18.95 -24.11
N SER A 635 -7.31 18.73 -23.09
CA SER A 635 -7.19 17.59 -22.19
C SER A 635 -7.59 16.25 -22.84
N GLY A 636 -8.57 16.24 -23.75
CA GLY A 636 -8.90 15.06 -24.56
C GLY A 636 -7.73 14.64 -25.47
N ILE A 637 -7.05 15.63 -26.07
CA ILE A 637 -5.83 15.41 -26.87
C ILE A 637 -4.67 14.96 -25.96
N ALA A 638 -4.42 15.64 -24.84
CA ALA A 638 -3.35 15.29 -23.92
C ALA A 638 -3.51 13.88 -23.32
N SER A 639 -4.75 13.48 -23.00
CA SER A 639 -5.06 12.11 -22.54
C SER A 639 -4.73 11.06 -23.60
N PHE A 640 -5.02 11.34 -24.87
CA PHE A 640 -4.67 10.45 -25.98
C PHE A 640 -3.15 10.31 -26.11
N LEU A 641 -2.42 11.43 -26.12
CA LEU A 641 -0.96 11.43 -26.19
C LEU A 641 -0.31 10.72 -24.99
N MET A 642 -0.88 10.85 -23.79
CA MET A 642 -0.44 10.15 -22.58
C MET A 642 -0.71 8.63 -22.62
N SER A 643 -1.55 8.13 -23.53
CA SER A 643 -1.73 6.69 -23.75
C SER A 643 -0.64 6.06 -24.63
N ILE A 644 0.12 6.86 -25.39
CA ILE A 644 1.14 6.36 -26.32
C ILE A 644 2.31 5.71 -25.58
N PRO A 645 2.94 6.33 -24.55
CA PRO A 645 4.00 5.68 -23.78
C PRO A 645 3.58 4.34 -23.12
N PRO A 646 2.48 4.22 -22.36
CA PRO A 646 2.09 2.93 -21.77
C PRO A 646 1.69 1.90 -22.82
N ALA A 647 1.10 2.30 -23.96
CA ALA A 647 0.86 1.40 -25.09
C ALA A 647 2.18 0.82 -25.64
N LEU A 648 3.17 1.67 -25.92
CA LEU A 648 4.50 1.24 -26.38
C LEU A 648 5.21 0.35 -25.35
N MET A 649 5.03 0.60 -24.06
CA MET A 649 5.54 -0.23 -22.96
C MET A 649 4.78 -1.55 -22.79
N GLY A 650 3.51 -1.61 -23.21
CA GLY A 650 2.75 -2.84 -23.39
C GLY A 650 3.29 -3.69 -24.55
N ILE A 651 3.57 -3.07 -25.70
CA ILE A 651 4.24 -3.74 -26.84
C ILE A 651 5.63 -4.26 -26.43
N ALA A 652 6.43 -3.44 -25.75
CA ALA A 652 7.73 -3.85 -25.23
C ALA A 652 7.60 -5.07 -24.29
N GLY A 653 6.57 -5.07 -23.43
CA GLY A 653 6.26 -6.19 -22.54
C GLY A 653 5.80 -7.46 -23.27
N ALA A 654 5.00 -7.34 -24.33
CA ALA A 654 4.59 -8.50 -25.14
C ALA A 654 5.74 -9.06 -26.01
N ALA A 655 6.63 -8.18 -26.49
CA ALA A 655 7.78 -8.51 -27.32
C ALA A 655 9.03 -8.96 -26.52
N ALA A 656 8.99 -8.87 -25.19
CA ALA A 656 10.07 -9.30 -24.32
C ALA A 656 10.17 -10.84 -24.22
N ASP A 657 11.38 -11.37 -24.41
CA ASP A 657 11.71 -12.67 -23.83
C ASP A 657 11.91 -12.52 -22.32
N TRP A 658 10.83 -12.67 -21.57
CA TRP A 658 10.86 -12.55 -20.11
C TRP A 658 11.85 -13.52 -19.45
N ASN A 659 12.14 -14.68 -20.08
CA ASN A 659 13.17 -15.62 -19.59
C ASN A 659 14.60 -15.08 -19.74
N ALA A 660 14.82 -14.10 -20.62
CA ALA A 660 16.10 -13.39 -20.80
C ALA A 660 16.15 -12.05 -20.04
N THR A 661 15.10 -11.71 -19.29
CA THR A 661 15.10 -10.60 -18.33
C THR A 661 15.45 -11.09 -16.93
N SER A 662 15.49 -10.19 -15.95
CA SER A 662 15.50 -10.56 -14.52
C SER A 662 14.10 -10.80 -13.96
N TYR A 663 13.09 -11.05 -14.81
CA TYR A 663 11.76 -11.47 -14.37
C TYR A 663 11.72 -12.95 -14.03
N GLU A 664 10.68 -13.29 -13.27
CA GLU A 664 10.56 -14.48 -12.45
C GLU A 664 9.09 -14.89 -12.24
N GLY A 665 8.14 -14.08 -12.69
CA GLY A 665 6.72 -14.42 -12.51
C GLY A 665 6.26 -15.44 -13.54
N PRO A 666 5.06 -16.04 -13.36
CA PRO A 666 4.71 -17.24 -14.10
C PRO A 666 4.41 -16.87 -15.56
N LEU A 667 5.04 -17.57 -16.50
CA LEU A 667 4.87 -17.44 -17.94
C LEU A 667 4.21 -18.73 -18.49
N PRO A 668 3.15 -18.63 -19.32
CA PRO A 668 2.43 -17.41 -19.69
C PRO A 668 1.74 -16.76 -18.48
N PHE A 669 1.61 -15.44 -18.51
CA PHE A 669 1.09 -14.64 -17.40
C PHE A 669 -0.31 -15.10 -16.93
N PRO A 670 -0.48 -15.41 -15.63
CA PRO A 670 -1.78 -15.60 -15.01
C PRO A 670 -2.71 -14.42 -15.30
N ALA A 671 -4.02 -14.69 -15.43
CA ALA A 671 -4.98 -13.67 -15.86
C ALA A 671 -5.04 -12.46 -14.91
N ASP A 672 -4.83 -12.67 -13.62
CA ASP A 672 -4.69 -11.66 -12.57
C ASP A 672 -3.39 -10.82 -12.69
N MET A 673 -2.32 -11.38 -13.25
CA MET A 673 -1.04 -10.70 -13.40
C MET A 673 -0.93 -9.85 -14.69
N LYS A 674 -1.80 -10.08 -15.67
CA LYS A 674 -1.77 -9.41 -16.98
C LYS A 674 -1.90 -7.88 -16.88
N MET A 675 -2.70 -7.38 -15.94
CA MET A 675 -2.91 -5.94 -15.69
C MET A 675 -1.63 -5.20 -15.26
N PHE A 676 -0.66 -5.92 -14.66
CA PHE A 676 0.56 -5.31 -14.13
C PHE A 676 1.71 -5.26 -15.15
N ILE A 677 1.45 -5.52 -16.44
CA ILE A 677 2.48 -5.53 -17.48
C ILE A 677 3.28 -4.21 -17.54
N LEU A 678 2.67 -3.04 -17.28
CA LEU A 678 3.38 -1.75 -17.23
C LEU A 678 4.34 -1.62 -16.03
N PRO A 679 3.93 -1.88 -14.76
CA PRO A 679 4.84 -2.03 -13.62
C PRO A 679 5.98 -3.02 -13.84
N LEU A 680 5.73 -4.10 -14.58
CA LEU A 680 6.73 -5.11 -14.93
C LEU A 680 7.70 -4.60 -16.00
N THR A 681 7.21 -4.02 -17.10
CA THR A 681 8.06 -3.35 -18.11
C THR A 681 8.92 -2.26 -17.46
N LEU A 682 8.35 -1.45 -16.56
CA LEU A 682 9.10 -0.48 -15.76
C LEU A 682 10.22 -1.15 -14.94
N SER A 683 9.89 -2.22 -14.21
CA SER A 683 10.79 -2.83 -13.22
C SER A 683 11.89 -3.72 -13.80
N TYR A 684 11.71 -4.26 -15.01
CA TYR A 684 12.57 -5.28 -15.61
C TYR A 684 13.09 -4.94 -17.02
N LEU A 685 12.51 -3.96 -17.71
CA LEU A 685 12.95 -3.51 -19.04
C LEU A 685 13.48 -2.06 -19.04
N THR A 686 13.53 -1.37 -17.89
CA THR A 686 14.15 -0.02 -17.79
C THR A 686 15.25 0.04 -16.71
N PRO A 687 16.27 0.92 -16.86
CA PRO A 687 17.31 1.10 -15.84
C PRO A 687 16.75 1.50 -14.47
N GLY A 688 17.38 1.04 -13.38
CA GLY A 688 16.89 1.24 -12.01
C GLY A 688 16.41 2.66 -11.66
N PRO A 689 17.14 3.75 -11.98
CA PRO A 689 16.68 5.12 -11.73
C PRO A 689 15.41 5.50 -12.53
N VAL A 690 15.28 5.01 -13.76
CA VAL A 690 14.14 5.26 -14.65
C VAL A 690 12.91 4.50 -14.15
N ALA A 691 13.11 3.23 -13.74
CA ALA A 691 12.08 2.45 -13.09
C ALA A 691 11.50 3.21 -11.88
N ILE A 692 12.37 3.67 -10.96
CA ILE A 692 11.98 4.43 -9.75
C ILE A 692 11.12 5.66 -10.09
N ILE A 693 11.49 6.41 -11.13
CA ILE A 693 10.70 7.58 -11.56
C ILE A 693 9.33 7.13 -12.10
N GLY A 694 9.27 6.11 -12.96
CA GLY A 694 8.02 5.58 -13.50
C GLY A 694 7.10 4.92 -12.45
N ILE A 695 7.65 4.45 -11.34
CA ILE A 695 6.89 3.99 -10.17
C ILE A 695 6.20 5.18 -9.49
N GLY A 696 6.93 6.28 -9.30
CA GLY A 696 6.36 7.55 -8.87
C GLY A 696 5.25 8.03 -9.81
N VAL A 697 5.36 7.80 -11.12
CA VAL A 697 4.32 8.10 -12.11
C VAL A 697 3.04 7.28 -11.91
N VAL A 698 3.11 5.96 -11.73
CA VAL A 698 1.88 5.16 -11.51
C VAL A 698 1.22 5.55 -10.18
N ALA A 699 2.00 5.88 -9.16
CA ALA A 699 1.48 6.45 -7.92
C ALA A 699 0.84 7.83 -8.10
N ALA A 700 1.44 8.71 -8.92
CA ALA A 700 0.88 10.00 -9.29
C ALA A 700 -0.51 9.86 -9.91
N ALA A 701 -0.63 8.99 -10.91
CA ALA A 701 -1.84 8.74 -11.70
C ALA A 701 -2.99 8.15 -10.87
N VAL A 702 -2.70 7.26 -9.91
CA VAL A 702 -3.74 6.77 -9.00
C VAL A 702 -4.17 7.83 -8.01
N MET A 703 -3.23 8.61 -7.44
CA MET A 703 -3.58 9.63 -6.46
C MET A 703 -4.47 10.73 -7.05
N SER A 704 -4.12 11.29 -8.22
CA SER A 704 -4.91 12.32 -8.94
C SER A 704 -6.27 11.87 -9.44
N SER A 705 -6.49 10.54 -9.51
CA SER A 705 -7.80 9.97 -9.80
C SER A 705 -8.61 9.69 -8.53
N SER A 706 -7.96 9.24 -7.45
CA SER A 706 -8.66 8.87 -6.21
C SER A 706 -9.12 10.10 -5.42
N ASP A 707 -8.28 11.13 -5.29
CA ASP A 707 -8.68 12.41 -4.70
C ASP A 707 -9.84 13.06 -5.46
N SER A 708 -9.83 12.96 -6.78
CA SER A 708 -10.87 13.46 -7.68
C SER A 708 -12.21 12.78 -7.48
N CYS A 709 -12.22 11.46 -7.26
CA CYS A 709 -13.45 10.69 -7.02
C CYS A 709 -14.00 10.93 -5.62
N ILE A 710 -13.12 10.93 -4.61
CA ILE A 710 -13.49 11.22 -3.23
C ILE A 710 -14.06 12.65 -3.14
N LEU A 711 -13.38 13.65 -3.71
CA LEU A 711 -13.83 15.04 -3.70
C LEU A 711 -15.11 15.27 -4.50
N SER A 712 -15.28 14.64 -5.67
CA SER A 712 -16.46 14.83 -6.53
C SER A 712 -17.73 14.29 -5.89
N THR A 713 -17.71 13.05 -5.40
CA THR A 713 -18.80 12.47 -4.61
C THR A 713 -19.07 13.28 -3.34
N SER A 714 -18.04 13.65 -2.57
CA SER A 714 -18.23 14.47 -1.36
C SER A 714 -18.82 15.86 -1.64
N SER A 715 -18.51 16.45 -2.80
CA SER A 715 -19.05 17.73 -3.23
C SER A 715 -20.55 17.64 -3.52
N VAL A 716 -21.01 16.56 -4.16
CA VAL A 716 -22.45 16.30 -4.42
C VAL A 716 -23.18 15.96 -3.12
N ILE A 717 -22.58 15.19 -2.21
CA ILE A 717 -23.17 14.95 -0.88
C ILE A 717 -23.32 16.27 -0.12
N CYS A 718 -22.29 17.13 -0.09
CA CYS A 718 -22.35 18.41 0.61
C CYS A 718 -23.40 19.37 0.01
N LYS A 719 -23.41 19.54 -1.32
CA LYS A 719 -24.31 20.49 -1.99
C LYS A 719 -25.73 19.94 -2.19
N ASN A 720 -25.87 18.84 -2.92
CA ASN A 720 -27.16 18.38 -3.44
C ASN A 720 -27.94 17.52 -2.44
N ILE A 721 -27.25 16.84 -1.53
CA ILE A 721 -27.89 16.03 -0.49
C ILE A 721 -28.01 16.84 0.81
N TYR A 722 -26.90 17.28 1.40
CA TYR A 722 -26.92 17.94 2.70
C TYR A 722 -27.54 19.33 2.66
N HIS A 723 -26.97 20.29 1.91
CA HIS A 723 -27.55 21.63 1.83
C HIS A 723 -28.94 21.60 1.16
N ASP A 724 -29.05 21.05 -0.06
CA ASP A 724 -30.28 21.23 -0.82
C ASP A 724 -31.47 20.39 -0.31
N ILE A 725 -31.26 19.24 0.34
CA ILE A 725 -32.36 18.38 0.84
C ILE A 725 -32.47 18.39 2.36
N LEU A 726 -31.38 18.09 3.08
CA LEU A 726 -31.45 17.85 4.53
C LEU A 726 -31.50 19.14 5.36
N ARG A 727 -30.67 20.14 5.03
CA ARG A 727 -30.60 21.41 5.77
C ARG A 727 -30.36 22.62 4.84
N PRO A 728 -31.43 23.18 4.23
CA PRO A 728 -31.35 24.38 3.37
C PRO A 728 -30.97 25.70 4.07
N GLN A 729 -30.63 25.65 5.36
CA GLN A 729 -30.12 26.77 6.17
C GLN A 729 -28.75 26.41 6.80
N ALA A 730 -28.03 25.43 6.25
CA ALA A 730 -26.70 25.05 6.72
C ALA A 730 -25.70 26.20 6.51
N THR A 731 -24.84 26.45 7.49
CA THR A 731 -23.88 27.56 7.43
C THR A 731 -22.64 27.24 6.59
N GLU A 732 -21.95 28.27 6.09
CA GLU A 732 -20.64 28.14 5.41
C GLU A 732 -19.61 27.34 6.22
N ARG A 733 -19.61 27.48 7.56
CA ARG A 733 -18.71 26.73 8.45
C ARG A 733 -19.12 25.27 8.61
N GLU A 734 -20.42 25.01 8.64
CA GLU A 734 -20.98 23.67 8.73
C GLU A 734 -20.74 22.85 7.46
N LEU A 735 -21.00 23.43 6.29
CA LEU A 735 -20.79 22.78 4.99
C LEU A 735 -19.31 22.43 4.75
N LYS A 736 -18.38 23.28 5.22
CA LYS A 736 -16.94 22.97 5.23
C LYS A 736 -16.57 21.79 6.14
N TRP A 737 -17.30 21.54 7.22
CA TRP A 737 -17.13 20.34 8.05
C TRP A 737 -17.79 19.11 7.44
N VAL A 738 -19.00 19.21 6.91
CA VAL A 738 -19.71 18.12 6.21
C VAL A 738 -18.90 17.62 5.02
N LEU A 739 -18.33 18.52 4.22
CA LEU A 739 -17.45 18.15 3.10
C LEU A 739 -16.21 17.36 3.59
N ARG A 740 -15.56 17.81 4.67
CA ARG A 740 -14.40 17.10 5.23
C ARG A 740 -14.74 15.72 5.79
N LEU A 741 -15.88 15.60 6.49
CA LEU A 741 -16.35 14.31 7.01
C LEU A 741 -16.69 13.35 5.87
N THR A 742 -17.35 13.83 4.82
CA THR A 742 -17.70 13.00 3.66
C THR A 742 -16.46 12.57 2.86
N ILE A 743 -15.42 13.40 2.74
CA ILE A 743 -14.12 13.01 2.13
C ILE A 743 -13.51 11.83 2.90
N ILE A 744 -13.51 11.89 4.24
CA ILE A 744 -12.99 10.79 5.09
C ILE A 744 -13.83 9.53 4.92
N VAL A 745 -15.16 9.62 5.02
CA VAL A 745 -16.06 8.45 4.91
C VAL A 745 -15.96 7.79 3.53
N VAL A 746 -15.95 8.58 2.44
CA VAL A 746 -15.87 8.05 1.07
C VAL A 746 -14.49 7.43 0.81
N GLY A 747 -13.41 8.07 1.29
CA GLY A 747 -12.06 7.50 1.20
C GLY A 747 -11.91 6.19 1.97
N VAL A 748 -12.42 6.11 3.21
CA VAL A 748 -12.42 4.86 4.00
C VAL A 748 -13.25 3.78 3.31
N MET A 749 -14.44 4.09 2.79
CA MET A 749 -15.27 3.12 2.07
C MET A 749 -14.56 2.61 0.80
N GLY A 750 -13.95 3.47 -0.01
CA GLY A 750 -13.15 3.07 -1.17
C GLY A 750 -11.94 2.20 -0.78
N THR A 751 -11.29 2.51 0.34
CA THR A 751 -10.16 1.73 0.89
C THR A 751 -10.61 0.33 1.35
N LEU A 752 -11.74 0.22 2.05
CA LEU A 752 -12.29 -1.06 2.49
C LEU A 752 -12.72 -1.92 1.29
N ILE A 753 -13.37 -1.32 0.29
CA ILE A 753 -13.72 -2.04 -0.94
C ILE A 753 -12.46 -2.50 -1.67
N ALA A 754 -11.39 -1.68 -1.75
CA ALA A 754 -10.12 -2.09 -2.35
C ALA A 754 -9.53 -3.34 -1.67
N ILE A 755 -9.44 -3.33 -0.33
CA ILE A 755 -8.88 -4.43 0.49
C ILE A 755 -9.68 -5.73 0.35
N PHE A 756 -11.02 -5.65 0.32
CA PHE A 756 -11.87 -6.85 0.22
C PHE A 756 -12.21 -7.27 -1.22
N SER A 757 -11.79 -6.50 -2.24
CA SER A 757 -12.07 -6.82 -3.65
C SER A 757 -11.10 -7.86 -4.23
N THR A 758 -11.64 -8.83 -4.97
CA THR A 758 -10.85 -9.88 -5.62
C THR A 758 -10.49 -9.57 -7.09
N THR A 759 -11.04 -8.51 -7.68
CA THR A 759 -10.88 -8.21 -9.12
C THR A 759 -10.93 -6.70 -9.42
N ILE A 760 -9.78 -6.11 -9.76
CA ILE A 760 -9.67 -4.69 -10.15
C ILE A 760 -10.44 -4.40 -11.45
N TYR A 761 -10.25 -5.22 -12.48
CA TYR A 761 -10.93 -5.09 -13.77
C TYR A 761 -12.47 -5.19 -13.65
N GLY A 762 -12.95 -6.05 -12.76
CA GLY A 762 -14.39 -6.17 -12.45
C GLY A 762 -14.98 -4.90 -11.85
N LEU A 763 -14.26 -4.25 -10.93
CA LEU A 763 -14.67 -2.95 -10.37
C LEU A 763 -14.69 -1.84 -11.43
N PHE A 764 -13.71 -1.82 -12.35
CA PHE A 764 -13.68 -0.87 -13.47
C PHE A 764 -14.86 -1.04 -14.44
N ILE A 765 -15.23 -2.29 -14.75
CA ILE A 765 -16.44 -2.56 -15.53
C ILE A 765 -17.65 -2.03 -14.76
N LEU A 766 -17.84 -2.43 -13.50
CA LEU A 766 -19.00 -2.08 -12.67
C LEU A 766 -19.19 -0.55 -12.53
N CYS A 767 -18.12 0.24 -12.36
CA CYS A 767 -18.22 1.70 -12.30
C CYS A 767 -18.63 2.32 -13.65
N SER A 768 -18.05 1.83 -14.75
CA SER A 768 -18.32 2.39 -16.09
C SER A 768 -19.73 2.07 -16.57
N ASP A 769 -20.22 0.87 -16.24
CA ASP A 769 -21.53 0.34 -16.65
C ASP A 769 -22.69 1.21 -16.13
N LEU A 770 -22.68 1.50 -14.83
CA LEU A 770 -23.71 2.32 -14.17
C LEU A 770 -23.75 3.75 -14.73
N MET A 771 -22.59 4.32 -15.08
CA MET A 771 -22.47 5.65 -15.68
C MET A 771 -23.08 5.69 -17.09
N TYR A 772 -22.73 4.71 -17.94
CA TYR A 772 -23.23 4.64 -19.30
C TYR A 772 -24.71 4.25 -19.40
N VAL A 773 -25.12 3.18 -18.71
CA VAL A 773 -26.46 2.61 -18.86
C VAL A 773 -27.53 3.44 -18.15
N VAL A 774 -27.18 4.12 -17.05
CA VAL A 774 -28.15 4.90 -16.24
C VAL A 774 -27.96 6.41 -16.39
N LEU A 775 -26.77 6.97 -16.18
CA LEU A 775 -26.60 8.43 -16.11
C LEU A 775 -26.44 9.14 -17.46
N PHE A 776 -25.75 8.56 -18.43
CA PHE A 776 -25.57 9.18 -19.75
C PHE A 776 -26.90 9.58 -20.42
N PRO A 777 -27.90 8.70 -20.61
CA PRO A 777 -29.17 9.09 -21.25
C PRO A 777 -29.96 10.10 -20.41
N GLN A 778 -29.88 10.02 -19.08
CA GLN A 778 -30.53 10.99 -18.18
C GLN A 778 -29.86 12.38 -18.29
N LEU A 779 -28.54 12.47 -18.40
CA LEU A 779 -27.80 13.73 -18.58
C LEU A 779 -28.11 14.37 -19.94
N THR A 780 -28.13 13.58 -21.01
CA THR A 780 -28.52 14.09 -22.34
C THR A 780 -29.96 14.60 -22.33
N LEU A 781 -30.90 13.87 -21.73
CA LEU A 781 -32.31 14.25 -21.74
C LEU A 781 -32.66 15.32 -20.70
N VAL A 782 -31.92 15.48 -19.60
CA VAL A 782 -32.09 16.62 -18.68
C VAL A 782 -31.62 17.92 -19.34
N LEU A 783 -30.52 17.89 -20.10
CA LEU A 783 -29.95 19.08 -20.72
C LEU A 783 -30.60 19.47 -22.07
N TRP A 784 -30.95 18.53 -22.96
CA TRP A 784 -31.43 18.87 -24.32
C TRP A 784 -32.94 18.78 -24.54
N MET A 785 -33.64 17.77 -24.02
CA MET A 785 -35.09 17.60 -24.26
C MET A 785 -35.89 18.46 -23.27
N PRO A 786 -36.46 19.63 -23.63
CA PRO A 786 -37.07 20.54 -22.63
C PRO A 786 -38.29 19.91 -21.93
N THR A 787 -38.89 18.91 -22.58
CA THR A 787 -40.08 18.15 -22.20
C THR A 787 -39.82 16.95 -21.28
N SER A 788 -38.58 16.46 -21.10
CA SER A 788 -38.33 15.30 -20.21
C SER A 788 -38.73 15.59 -18.77
N ASN A 789 -39.36 14.64 -18.06
CA ASN A 789 -39.94 14.86 -16.72
C ASN A 789 -39.64 13.73 -15.72
N SER A 790 -40.06 13.90 -14.47
CA SER A 790 -39.76 12.98 -13.36
C SER A 790 -40.31 11.56 -13.56
N TYR A 791 -41.45 11.38 -14.25
CA TYR A 791 -41.99 10.04 -14.54
C TYR A 791 -41.12 9.32 -15.58
N GLY A 792 -40.78 10.01 -16.67
CA GLY A 792 -39.85 9.47 -17.66
C GLY A 792 -38.48 9.16 -17.07
N CYS A 793 -37.97 10.02 -16.18
CA CYS A 793 -36.74 9.79 -15.42
C CYS A 793 -36.78 8.47 -14.63
N ILE A 794 -37.84 8.23 -13.84
CA ILE A 794 -38.00 6.97 -13.07
C ILE A 794 -38.13 5.77 -14.00
N CYS A 795 -39.01 5.82 -15.01
CA CYS A 795 -39.22 4.69 -15.91
C CYS A 795 -37.96 4.34 -16.72
N GLY A 796 -37.19 5.35 -17.13
CA GLY A 796 -35.88 5.16 -17.76
C GLY A 796 -34.86 4.50 -16.84
N PHE A 797 -34.71 5.02 -15.62
CA PHE A 797 -33.84 4.42 -14.60
C PHE A 797 -34.20 2.96 -14.36
N ALA A 798 -35.49 2.67 -14.15
CA ALA A 798 -35.98 1.33 -13.90
C ALA A 798 -35.76 0.38 -15.09
N ALA A 799 -36.03 0.83 -16.32
CA ALA A 799 -35.83 0.02 -17.53
C ALA A 799 -34.34 -0.28 -17.78
N SER A 800 -33.47 0.76 -17.75
CA SER A 800 -32.01 0.62 -17.83
C SER A 800 -31.47 -0.35 -16.79
N PHE A 801 -31.80 -0.14 -15.52
CA PHE A 801 -31.25 -0.90 -14.41
C PHE A 801 -31.79 -2.34 -14.36
N ALA A 802 -33.09 -2.54 -14.58
CA ALA A 802 -33.68 -3.88 -14.59
C ALA A 802 -33.11 -4.73 -15.73
N VAL A 803 -33.04 -4.22 -16.97
CA VAL A 803 -32.44 -4.97 -18.08
C VAL A 803 -30.96 -5.23 -17.79
N ARG A 804 -30.20 -4.25 -17.29
CA ARG A 804 -28.78 -4.45 -16.97
C ARG A 804 -28.54 -5.53 -15.91
N VAL A 805 -29.33 -5.57 -14.85
CA VAL A 805 -29.22 -6.61 -13.81
C VAL A 805 -29.67 -7.97 -14.33
N LEU A 806 -30.75 -8.03 -15.12
CA LEU A 806 -31.26 -9.27 -15.70
C LEU A 806 -30.35 -9.85 -16.80
N SER A 807 -29.49 -9.04 -17.44
CA SER A 807 -28.40 -9.51 -18.31
C SER A 807 -27.34 -10.34 -17.58
N GLY A 808 -27.35 -10.38 -16.24
CA GLY A 808 -26.35 -11.05 -15.42
C GLY A 808 -25.08 -10.23 -15.20
N GLU A 809 -24.25 -10.68 -14.25
CA GLU A 809 -22.96 -10.10 -13.96
C GLU A 809 -22.04 -11.16 -13.30
N PRO A 810 -21.09 -11.76 -14.05
CA PRO A 810 -20.17 -12.77 -13.52
C PRO A 810 -19.36 -12.31 -12.30
N VAL A 811 -18.95 -11.04 -12.25
CA VAL A 811 -18.16 -10.48 -11.12
C VAL A 811 -18.96 -10.52 -9.82
N LEU A 812 -20.26 -10.27 -9.89
CA LEU A 812 -21.20 -10.33 -8.76
C LEU A 812 -21.83 -11.72 -8.57
N ARG A 813 -21.41 -12.71 -9.37
CA ARG A 813 -22.01 -14.07 -9.44
C ARG A 813 -23.52 -14.05 -9.74
N LEU A 814 -24.01 -13.02 -10.43
CA LEU A 814 -25.41 -12.90 -10.82
C LEU A 814 -25.65 -13.64 -12.15
N PRO A 815 -26.43 -14.73 -12.18
CA PRO A 815 -26.65 -15.49 -13.41
C PRO A 815 -27.50 -14.71 -14.42
N PRO A 816 -27.24 -14.83 -15.73
CA PRO A 816 -28.00 -14.16 -16.78
C PRO A 816 -29.41 -14.75 -16.90
N VAL A 817 -30.42 -13.96 -16.52
CA VAL A 817 -31.85 -14.29 -16.70
C VAL A 817 -32.28 -14.03 -18.14
N ILE A 818 -31.86 -12.90 -18.71
CA ILE A 818 -31.99 -12.59 -20.14
C ILE A 818 -30.71 -13.04 -20.84
N LYS A 819 -30.83 -14.04 -21.70
CA LYS A 819 -29.75 -14.49 -22.59
C LYS A 819 -29.99 -13.86 -23.95
N PHE A 820 -29.12 -12.94 -24.34
CA PHE A 820 -29.22 -12.25 -25.64
C PHE A 820 -28.72 -13.16 -26.78
N PRO A 821 -28.98 -12.80 -28.06
CA PRO A 821 -28.37 -13.50 -29.19
C PRO A 821 -26.85 -13.61 -29.03
N PHE A 822 -26.27 -14.72 -29.47
CA PHE A 822 -24.84 -15.02 -29.34
C PHE A 822 -24.31 -15.11 -27.89
N PHE A 823 -25.17 -15.36 -26.89
CA PHE A 823 -24.74 -15.71 -25.53
C PHE A 823 -23.91 -17.00 -25.50
N ASP A 824 -22.69 -16.95 -24.96
CA ASP A 824 -21.85 -18.13 -24.80
C ASP A 824 -22.12 -18.83 -23.46
N GLN A 825 -22.54 -20.10 -23.54
CA GLN A 825 -22.80 -20.93 -22.37
C GLN A 825 -21.52 -21.38 -21.65
N ALA A 826 -20.37 -21.47 -22.34
CA ALA A 826 -19.11 -21.93 -21.75
C ALA A 826 -18.46 -20.86 -20.86
N THR A 827 -18.38 -19.61 -21.35
CA THR A 827 -17.83 -18.48 -20.57
C THR A 827 -18.87 -17.68 -19.80
N GLN A 828 -20.18 -17.93 -19.99
CA GLN A 828 -21.30 -17.14 -19.47
C GLN A 828 -21.27 -15.66 -19.91
N THR A 829 -20.71 -15.36 -21.08
CA THR A 829 -20.58 -13.99 -21.61
C THR A 829 -21.70 -13.63 -22.61
N GLN A 830 -22.06 -12.35 -22.62
CA GLN A 830 -23.04 -11.76 -23.55
C GLN A 830 -22.26 -11.10 -24.70
N MET A 831 -22.31 -11.66 -25.91
CA MET A 831 -21.61 -11.11 -27.10
C MET A 831 -22.42 -10.01 -27.82
N PHE A 832 -23.72 -9.93 -27.56
CA PHE A 832 -24.60 -8.84 -28.01
C PHE A 832 -24.33 -7.56 -27.21
N PRO A 833 -24.41 -6.35 -27.80
CA PRO A 833 -24.22 -5.06 -27.12
C PRO A 833 -25.36 -4.72 -26.14
N PHE A 834 -25.40 -5.45 -25.02
CA PHE A 834 -26.49 -5.39 -24.06
C PHE A 834 -26.49 -4.11 -23.22
N ARG A 835 -25.33 -3.47 -23.01
CA ARG A 835 -25.26 -2.18 -22.30
C ARG A 835 -25.81 -1.06 -23.17
N THR A 836 -25.39 -0.97 -24.42
CA THR A 836 -25.94 -0.05 -25.42
C THR A 836 -27.44 -0.27 -25.58
N PHE A 837 -27.91 -1.52 -25.64
CA PHE A 837 -29.34 -1.82 -25.69
C PHE A 837 -30.09 -1.33 -24.45
N ALA A 838 -29.60 -1.61 -23.24
CA ALA A 838 -30.22 -1.15 -21.99
C ALA A 838 -30.22 0.40 -21.89
N MET A 839 -29.13 1.05 -22.29
CA MET A 839 -28.99 2.51 -22.37
C MET A 839 -30.00 3.13 -23.33
N LEU A 840 -30.14 2.57 -24.55
CA LEU A 840 -31.10 3.02 -25.55
C LEU A 840 -32.55 2.78 -25.10
N LEU A 841 -32.83 1.64 -24.47
CA LEU A 841 -34.16 1.34 -23.91
C LEU A 841 -34.54 2.33 -22.80
N GLY A 842 -33.62 2.63 -21.89
CA GLY A 842 -33.80 3.66 -20.87
C GLY A 842 -34.03 5.04 -21.47
N GLY A 843 -33.21 5.44 -22.46
CA GLY A 843 -33.39 6.68 -23.22
C GLY A 843 -34.76 6.79 -23.89
N ALA A 844 -35.18 5.73 -24.59
CA ALA A 844 -36.49 5.64 -25.23
C ALA A 844 -37.63 5.71 -24.19
N ALA A 845 -37.51 5.02 -23.05
CA ALA A 845 -38.48 5.08 -21.97
C ALA A 845 -38.60 6.49 -21.37
N ILE A 846 -37.48 7.22 -21.17
CA ILE A 846 -37.51 8.62 -20.71
C ILE A 846 -38.28 9.48 -21.72
N VAL A 847 -37.99 9.34 -23.02
CA VAL A 847 -38.65 10.13 -24.07
C VAL A 847 -40.15 9.82 -24.15
N VAL A 848 -40.50 8.54 -24.35
CA VAL A 848 -41.89 8.10 -24.55
C VAL A 848 -42.75 8.38 -23.32
N VAL A 849 -42.31 8.00 -22.12
CA VAL A 849 -43.09 8.25 -20.89
C VAL A 849 -43.18 9.74 -20.59
N SER A 850 -42.13 10.53 -20.83
CA SER A 850 -42.23 11.99 -20.68
C SER A 850 -43.23 12.60 -21.66
N MET A 851 -43.21 12.19 -22.94
CA MET A 851 -44.14 12.71 -23.95
C MET A 851 -45.59 12.28 -23.65
N ALA A 852 -45.82 11.01 -23.32
CA ALA A 852 -47.13 10.49 -22.97
C ALA A 852 -47.70 11.19 -21.71
N THR A 853 -46.93 11.33 -20.64
CA THR A 853 -47.39 12.02 -19.43
C THR A 853 -47.60 13.52 -19.65
N ASN A 854 -46.74 14.20 -20.43
CA ASN A 854 -46.97 15.60 -20.79
C ASN A 854 -48.25 15.78 -21.63
N ALA A 855 -48.58 14.85 -22.54
CA ALA A 855 -49.81 14.89 -23.32
C ALA A 855 -51.04 14.62 -22.43
N MET A 856 -50.99 13.59 -21.59
CA MET A 856 -52.10 13.25 -20.68
C MET A 856 -52.44 14.38 -19.70
N PHE A 857 -51.44 15.04 -19.10
CA PHE A 857 -51.66 16.19 -18.20
C PHE A 857 -51.84 17.53 -18.94
N GLY A 858 -51.35 17.66 -20.18
CA GLY A 858 -51.43 18.89 -20.98
C GLY A 858 -52.74 19.03 -21.75
N ASP A 859 -53.27 17.93 -22.28
CA ASP A 859 -54.57 17.87 -22.98
C ASP A 859 -55.77 17.86 -22.00
N GLY A 860 -55.52 17.94 -20.69
CA GLY A 860 -56.55 17.86 -19.64
C GLY A 860 -57.15 16.47 -19.41
N LYS A 861 -56.69 15.44 -20.13
CA LYS A 861 -57.19 14.05 -20.05
C LYS A 861 -56.98 13.40 -18.68
N LEU A 862 -56.00 13.88 -17.91
CA LEU A 862 -55.72 13.48 -16.53
C LEU A 862 -55.66 14.70 -15.62
N SER A 863 -56.47 14.70 -14.55
CA SER A 863 -56.53 15.80 -13.58
C SER A 863 -55.18 16.00 -12.87
N HIS A 864 -54.79 17.25 -12.65
CA HIS A 864 -53.55 17.61 -11.94
C HIS A 864 -53.47 17.06 -10.50
N SER A 865 -54.59 16.63 -9.90
CA SER A 865 -54.59 15.93 -8.60
C SER A 865 -53.78 14.61 -8.64
N TYR A 866 -53.61 14.01 -9.82
CA TYR A 866 -52.83 12.79 -10.03
C TYR A 866 -51.34 13.03 -10.35
N ASP A 867 -50.86 14.29 -10.43
CA ASP A 867 -49.42 14.60 -10.60
C ASP A 867 -48.67 14.47 -9.25
N VAL A 868 -48.54 13.24 -8.76
CA VAL A 868 -47.88 12.88 -7.49
C VAL A 868 -46.47 13.46 -7.37
N LEU A 869 -45.71 13.47 -8.47
CA LEU A 869 -44.34 14.02 -8.54
C LEU A 869 -44.31 15.55 -8.72
N LYS A 870 -45.46 16.21 -8.91
CA LYS A 870 -45.63 17.67 -9.12
C LYS A 870 -44.82 18.21 -10.31
N SER A 871 -44.56 17.33 -11.27
CA SER A 871 -43.68 17.56 -12.43
C SER A 871 -44.23 18.60 -13.40
N HIS A 872 -45.56 18.66 -13.58
CA HIS A 872 -46.21 19.63 -14.45
C HIS A 872 -46.47 20.94 -13.69
N ARG A 873 -46.78 20.87 -12.39
CA ARG A 873 -46.95 22.06 -11.54
C ARG A 873 -45.70 22.94 -11.50
N ARG A 874 -44.48 22.35 -11.46
CA ARG A 874 -43.20 23.10 -11.58
C ARG A 874 -43.11 23.88 -12.89
N ARG A 875 -43.26 23.22 -14.04
CA ARG A 875 -43.21 23.87 -15.37
C ARG A 875 -44.19 25.03 -15.51
N THR A 876 -45.38 24.92 -14.93
CA THR A 876 -46.41 25.96 -15.00
C THR A 876 -46.07 27.19 -14.15
N ILE A 877 -45.28 27.01 -13.08
CA ILE A 877 -44.72 28.12 -12.29
C ILE A 877 -43.55 28.77 -13.05
N GLU A 878 -42.57 27.98 -13.52
CA GLU A 878 -41.43 28.48 -14.29
C GLU A 878 -41.85 29.23 -15.57
N ARG A 879 -42.91 28.78 -16.26
CA ARG A 879 -43.51 29.47 -17.42
C ARG A 879 -44.30 30.74 -17.07
N ARG A 880 -44.69 30.95 -15.80
CA ARG A 880 -45.28 32.21 -15.32
C ARG A 880 -44.19 33.19 -14.89
N GLU A 881 -43.18 32.72 -14.17
CA GLU A 881 -42.03 33.54 -13.74
C GLU A 881 -41.24 34.07 -14.94
N ASN A 882 -40.87 33.22 -15.91
CA ASN A 882 -40.21 33.65 -17.15
C ASN A 882 -41.10 34.49 -18.09
N LYS A 883 -42.41 34.61 -17.85
CA LYS A 883 -43.28 35.58 -18.55
C LYS A 883 -43.32 36.95 -17.87
N ASN A 884 -43.06 37.00 -16.56
CA ASN A 884 -43.07 38.24 -15.78
C ASN A 884 -41.70 38.95 -15.80
N VAL A 885 -40.61 38.27 -16.16
CA VAL A 885 -39.31 38.89 -16.45
C VAL A 885 -39.32 39.44 -17.88
N HIS A 886 -39.48 40.76 -18.03
CA HIS A 886 -39.57 41.42 -19.33
C HIS A 886 -38.22 41.46 -20.09
N PRO A 887 -38.19 41.17 -21.40
CA PRO A 887 -36.95 41.07 -22.18
C PRO A 887 -36.44 42.45 -22.66
N LYS A 888 -36.07 43.35 -21.73
CA LYS A 888 -35.59 44.70 -22.06
C LYS A 888 -34.18 45.07 -21.57
N SER A 889 -33.60 44.38 -20.58
CA SER A 889 -32.20 44.61 -20.16
C SER A 889 -31.21 43.91 -21.08
N ALA A 890 -31.30 42.58 -21.17
CA ALA A 890 -30.32 41.71 -21.85
C ALA A 890 -30.09 41.97 -23.35
N SER A 891 -30.87 42.86 -24.00
CA SER A 891 -30.64 43.29 -25.39
C SER A 891 -29.74 44.52 -25.52
N ASN A 892 -29.53 45.29 -24.44
CA ASN A 892 -28.65 46.46 -24.44
C ASN A 892 -27.24 46.05 -24.00
N ASP A 893 -27.12 45.32 -22.88
CA ASP A 893 -25.86 44.77 -22.37
C ASP A 893 -25.09 44.01 -23.47
N LEU A 894 -25.81 43.24 -24.30
CA LEU A 894 -25.23 42.46 -25.40
C LEU A 894 -24.69 43.33 -26.54
N LYS A 895 -25.22 44.54 -26.75
CA LYS A 895 -24.71 45.52 -27.73
C LYS A 895 -23.52 46.31 -27.19
N GLU A 896 -23.55 46.64 -25.91
CA GLU A 896 -22.48 47.39 -25.24
C GLU A 896 -21.19 46.55 -25.12
N ILE A 897 -21.34 45.24 -24.85
CA ILE A 897 -20.25 44.26 -24.90
C ILE A 897 -19.71 44.05 -26.33
N LEU A 898 -20.58 44.03 -27.36
CA LEU A 898 -20.14 43.85 -28.74
C LEU A 898 -19.42 45.08 -29.34
N ASN A 899 -19.71 46.29 -28.85
CA ASN A 899 -19.01 47.51 -29.28
C ASN A 899 -17.67 47.73 -28.55
N THR A 900 -17.36 46.97 -27.49
CA THR A 900 -16.11 47.10 -26.72
C THR A 900 -15.01 46.10 -27.11
N GLU A 901 -15.33 44.93 -27.70
CA GLU A 901 -14.30 44.03 -28.30
C GLU A 901 -13.66 44.61 -29.60
N THR A 902 -14.00 45.84 -30.04
CA THR A 902 -13.45 46.49 -31.26
C THR A 902 -12.45 47.65 -31.02
N ASN A 903 -12.09 47.98 -29.77
CA ASN A 903 -11.06 48.96 -29.45
C ASN A 903 -10.34 48.62 -28.13
N ILE A 904 -9.33 47.73 -28.20
CA ILE A 904 -8.09 47.62 -27.39
C ILE A 904 -7.37 46.31 -27.75
#